data_AF-A0A6I5HL64-F1
#
_entry.id   AF-A0A6I5HL64-F1
#
_cell.length_a   1.000
_cell.length_b   1.000
_cell.length_c   1.000
_cell.angle_alpha   90.00
_cell.angle_beta   90.00
_cell.angle_gamma   90.00
#
_symmetry.space_group_name_H-M   'P 1'
#
loop_
_entity.id
_entity.type
_entity.pdbx_description
1 polymer ?
#
loop_
_entity_poly.entity_id
_entity_poly.type
_entity_poly.pdbx_seq_one_letter_code
_entity_poly.pdbx_strand_id
1 'polypeptide(L)'
;MATATALATATAGATGTVARTVTADAATAVRTVTADAADAAEAAGAVRTATAPARVSVAVPMTAPAVMETPTARDLGDPGHAAPGHAAPGHAAPGHAAPGSAAAGSGVVQLPPLRAVPPAPEAVLTAGPAGQSGGTLDGPDLGGEPSFPGAPAPGPTSRAEADRTAGAAATPLAGAGSAAGTAARAGSPGAAADSLSSASTSTSASGSTSTSASASASMSASAAAVAATAEPGPPAVASAGSGDIAVIGMAGRFPDAPDLDAFWANLAAGRSSVREVPPERWDTGAFYDPDRRAPGRTYSKWAALLDGVDRFDPQFFRLSPLEAEAMDPQQRLFLQAAWSALEDAGHATSTPPKRPWGVFVGCAVGEYLELLAEQGESTTAHAFLGNSASVLAARIAYHLDLTGPALAVDTACSSSLVAVHLACESIRAGECEAAVAGGVALMLTPRMHVLTSKTGMLSPTGRSAPFDASADGIVLGEGVGVVVLKSLERALADGDCVHGVIRASGVNGDGRTNGLTAPSAAGQAALIERVQRRARVRPEDVTYVEAHGTGTPLGDPIEIKALHQVLGRAATTPGHCGLGSVKANIGHTTMSAGIAGLLKVLLALRQRQLPPLVNFDKANPEIDFAGSPLRPVTALEPWHPGPSGELVGAVSSFGFSGTNAHLVVAEPPREAAGPAPDTALAIPVSARTRPALRQVLGALADRLESDRPALADVAVTLGAGRTHHAVRTAFVATDSADLALQLRAELAGLPRRPGTGEPEHAVQRYLAGEAVDWAARAGYADGRRISLPGHPFETGSYGPTHGSYGPAHGSHGPTHGSHGPARP
;
A
#
# COMPACT_ATOMS: atom_id res chain seq x y z
N MET A 1 14.16 31.58 -46.91
CA MET A 1 14.81 32.81 -46.41
C MET A 1 15.17 32.54 -44.95
N ALA A 2 16.42 32.47 -44.51
CA ALA A 2 17.58 33.37 -44.67
C ALA A 2 17.75 34.30 -43.45
N THR A 3 18.55 33.82 -42.49
CA THR A 3 19.65 34.51 -41.78
C THR A 3 19.46 35.91 -41.14
N ALA A 4 19.89 35.97 -39.87
CA ALA A 4 20.82 36.98 -39.31
C ALA A 4 20.31 38.42 -39.03
N THR A 5 20.93 39.25 -38.16
CA THR A 5 21.84 39.05 -36.99
C THR A 5 21.88 40.36 -36.18
N ALA A 6 22.29 40.32 -34.90
CA ALA A 6 22.41 41.47 -34.00
C ALA A 6 23.48 42.52 -34.40
N LEU A 7 23.34 43.76 -33.91
CA LEU A 7 24.48 44.47 -33.29
C LEU A 7 24.01 45.50 -32.24
N ALA A 8 24.97 46.20 -31.63
CA ALA A 8 24.92 46.50 -30.20
C ALA A 8 25.91 47.61 -29.78
N THR A 9 25.46 48.53 -28.92
CA THR A 9 26.28 49.55 -28.20
C THR A 9 25.61 49.82 -26.85
N ALA A 10 26.15 49.57 -25.65
CA ALA A 10 27.50 49.31 -25.14
C ALA A 10 28.31 50.55 -24.71
N THR A 11 28.52 50.63 -23.39
CA THR A 11 29.45 51.52 -22.65
C THR A 11 30.04 50.73 -21.47
N ALA A 12 31.12 51.22 -20.85
CA ALA A 12 32.24 50.34 -20.49
C ALA A 12 32.86 50.56 -19.10
N GLY A 13 33.62 49.56 -18.62
CA GLY A 13 34.31 49.55 -17.32
C GLY A 13 34.28 48.15 -16.67
N ALA A 14 34.91 47.11 -17.22
CA ALA A 14 36.36 46.81 -17.22
C ALA A 14 36.87 46.33 -15.82
N THR A 15 37.05 45.03 -15.52
CA THR A 15 38.11 44.05 -15.94
C THR A 15 39.49 44.29 -15.29
N GLY A 16 40.27 43.27 -14.86
CA GLY A 16 40.04 41.82 -14.76
C GLY A 16 41.32 40.96 -14.60
N THR A 17 41.15 39.73 -14.07
CA THR A 17 41.77 38.45 -14.52
C THR A 17 43.30 38.15 -14.44
N VAL A 18 43.65 37.25 -13.48
CA VAL A 18 44.55 36.04 -13.53
C VAL A 18 45.83 35.99 -14.38
N ALA A 19 46.97 35.60 -13.76
CA ALA A 19 48.07 34.84 -14.40
C ALA A 19 48.90 34.00 -13.38
N ARG A 20 49.57 32.93 -13.85
CA ARG A 20 50.60 32.12 -13.12
C ARG A 20 51.99 32.42 -13.69
N THR A 21 53.08 32.25 -12.90
CA THR A 21 54.45 31.75 -13.30
C THR A 21 55.29 31.56 -12.00
N VAL A 22 56.54 31.09 -12.08
CA VAL A 22 57.25 30.27 -11.07
C VAL A 22 58.71 30.74 -10.78
N THR A 23 59.24 30.39 -9.60
CA THR A 23 60.66 30.39 -9.12
C THR A 23 61.45 31.70 -8.99
N ALA A 24 61.85 32.03 -7.74
CA ALA A 24 63.25 32.11 -7.21
C ALA A 24 63.29 32.96 -5.90
N ASP A 25 64.29 32.92 -5.01
CA ASP A 25 65.10 31.86 -4.37
C ASP A 25 65.91 32.55 -3.22
N ALA A 26 66.37 31.81 -2.18
CA ALA A 26 67.29 32.23 -1.09
C ALA A 26 66.85 33.40 -0.13
N ALA A 27 67.37 33.55 1.11
CA ALA A 27 67.95 32.63 2.11
C ALA A 27 68.14 33.34 3.50
N THR A 28 68.42 32.56 4.57
CA THR A 28 69.10 32.96 5.85
C THR A 28 68.33 33.94 6.78
N ALA A 29 67.81 33.57 7.97
CA ALA A 29 68.43 33.08 9.23
C ALA A 29 69.25 34.18 9.99
N VAL A 30 69.56 34.15 11.30
CA VAL A 30 69.71 33.15 12.40
C VAL A 30 69.28 33.88 13.72
N ARG A 31 68.67 33.33 14.80
CA ARG A 31 68.91 32.19 15.74
C ARG A 31 67.55 31.79 16.40
N THR A 32 67.32 31.10 17.53
CA THR A 32 68.03 30.50 18.70
C THR A 32 67.15 29.30 19.17
N VAL A 33 67.64 28.10 19.51
CA VAL A 33 68.38 27.62 20.72
C VAL A 33 67.53 27.69 22.01
N THR A 34 67.08 26.61 22.68
CA THR A 34 67.11 25.11 22.47
C THR A 34 65.91 24.50 23.28
N ALA A 35 65.64 23.20 23.52
CA ALA A 35 66.39 21.93 23.46
C ALA A 35 65.47 20.68 23.33
N ASP A 36 65.99 19.58 22.75
CA ASP A 36 66.16 18.20 23.26
C ASP A 36 65.10 17.54 24.19
N ALA A 37 64.79 16.23 24.09
CA ALA A 37 65.10 15.13 23.14
C ALA A 37 64.08 13.97 23.38
N ALA A 38 63.56 13.18 22.41
CA ALA A 38 64.18 12.34 21.35
C ALA A 38 64.76 11.00 21.90
N ASP A 39 64.63 9.80 21.29
CA ASP A 39 63.84 9.32 20.13
C ASP A 39 63.87 7.76 20.01
N ALA A 40 63.39 7.22 18.87
CA ALA A 40 63.86 6.03 18.14
C ALA A 40 63.18 4.66 18.35
N ALA A 41 63.34 3.81 17.33
CA ALA A 41 62.72 2.49 17.13
C ALA A 41 63.67 1.53 16.36
N GLU A 42 63.12 0.44 15.80
CA GLU A 42 63.69 -0.58 14.90
C GLU A 42 64.00 -1.97 15.53
N ALA A 43 64.16 -3.00 14.68
CA ALA A 43 63.77 -4.39 14.98
C ALA A 43 64.83 -5.46 14.63
N ALA A 44 64.76 -6.62 15.32
CA ALA A 44 65.35 -7.90 14.89
C ALA A 44 64.80 -9.08 15.72
N GLY A 45 64.96 -10.32 15.23
CA GLY A 45 64.92 -11.55 16.05
C GLY A 45 63.71 -12.47 15.83
N ALA A 46 63.92 -13.59 15.12
CA ALA A 46 62.87 -14.56 14.77
C ALA A 46 62.87 -15.84 15.64
N VAL A 47 61.94 -16.75 15.30
CA VAL A 47 61.87 -18.20 15.63
C VAL A 47 60.89 -18.66 16.73
N ARG A 48 59.74 -19.18 16.26
CA ARG A 48 58.97 -20.37 16.70
C ARG A 48 58.97 -20.77 18.19
N THR A 49 57.76 -20.87 18.75
CA THR A 49 57.18 -22.18 19.12
C THR A 49 55.65 -22.09 19.19
N ALA A 50 54.96 -23.23 19.19
CA ALA A 50 53.49 -23.29 19.26
C ALA A 50 53.04 -23.95 20.58
N THR A 51 52.11 -23.29 21.28
CA THR A 51 51.40 -23.86 22.43
C THR A 51 50.04 -23.17 22.56
N ALA A 52 48.97 -23.94 22.79
CA ALA A 52 47.63 -23.40 22.97
C ALA A 52 47.38 -22.94 24.42
N PRO A 53 46.66 -21.83 24.65
CA PRO A 53 46.16 -21.48 25.98
C PRO A 53 44.96 -22.37 26.35
N ALA A 54 44.89 -22.76 27.63
CA ALA A 54 43.86 -23.67 28.13
C ALA A 54 42.51 -22.97 28.39
N ARG A 55 41.44 -23.76 28.50
CA ARG A 55 40.13 -23.31 28.98
C ARG A 55 40.25 -22.82 30.43
N VAL A 56 39.89 -21.55 30.69
CA VAL A 56 39.70 -21.03 32.05
C VAL A 56 38.22 -21.14 32.42
N SER A 57 37.89 -22.13 33.25
CA SER A 57 36.54 -22.31 33.79
C SER A 57 36.31 -21.36 34.96
N VAL A 58 35.61 -20.25 34.73
CA VAL A 58 35.14 -19.37 35.82
C VAL A 58 33.84 -19.91 36.38
N ALA A 59 33.87 -20.44 37.61
CA ALA A 59 32.67 -20.87 38.32
C ALA A 59 31.99 -19.66 38.98
N VAL A 60 30.74 -19.39 38.60
CA VAL A 60 29.85 -18.44 39.28
C VAL A 60 28.82 -19.24 40.09
N PRO A 61 28.66 -18.97 41.40
CA PRO A 61 27.76 -19.76 42.24
C PRO A 61 26.28 -19.48 41.90
N MET A 62 25.53 -20.56 41.69
CA MET A 62 24.07 -20.51 41.51
C MET A 62 23.37 -20.27 42.85
N THR A 63 22.78 -19.08 43.05
CA THR A 63 21.77 -18.84 44.09
C THR A 63 20.41 -19.31 43.62
N ALA A 64 19.75 -20.18 44.40
CA ALA A 64 18.42 -20.70 44.08
C ALA A 64 17.34 -19.61 44.24
N PRO A 65 16.30 -19.58 43.38
CA PRO A 65 15.14 -18.72 43.59
C PRO A 65 14.32 -19.20 44.79
N ALA A 66 13.89 -18.28 45.65
CA ALA A 66 13.03 -18.59 46.77
C ALA A 66 11.60 -18.93 46.30
N VAL A 67 10.96 -19.89 46.98
CA VAL A 67 9.53 -20.15 46.85
C VAL A 67 8.78 -18.98 47.51
N MET A 68 7.84 -18.36 46.81
CA MET A 68 6.83 -17.50 47.43
C MET A 68 5.49 -18.22 47.50
N GLU A 69 4.82 -18.05 48.64
CA GLU A 69 3.62 -18.77 49.02
C GLU A 69 2.34 -18.10 48.49
N THR A 70 1.28 -18.88 48.33
CA THR A 70 -0.05 -18.36 48.00
C THR A 70 -0.67 -17.65 49.20
N PRO A 71 -1.16 -16.40 49.09
CA PRO A 71 -1.89 -15.75 50.17
C PRO A 71 -3.22 -16.47 50.42
N THR A 72 -3.49 -16.83 51.67
CA THR A 72 -4.75 -17.46 52.08
C THR A 72 -5.77 -16.39 52.50
N ALA A 73 -7.04 -16.60 52.15
CA ALA A 73 -8.10 -15.64 52.45
C ALA A 73 -8.51 -15.68 53.93
N ARG A 74 -8.44 -14.52 54.60
CA ARG A 74 -9.24 -14.17 55.77
C ARG A 74 -9.55 -12.68 55.76
N ASP A 75 -10.83 -12.36 55.88
CA ASP A 75 -11.26 -11.18 56.63
C ASP A 75 -12.53 -11.52 57.41
N LEU A 76 -12.87 -10.72 58.42
CA LEU A 76 -13.90 -10.98 59.42
C LEU A 76 -14.68 -9.69 59.74
N GLY A 77 -16.02 -9.76 59.77
CA GLY A 77 -16.83 -8.74 60.43
C GLY A 77 -18.00 -8.19 59.61
N ASP A 78 -19.20 -8.72 59.86
CA ASP A 78 -20.45 -7.97 59.74
C ASP A 78 -20.51 -6.92 60.88
N PRO A 79 -21.10 -5.74 60.68
CA PRO A 79 -22.41 -5.53 61.32
C PRO A 79 -23.40 -4.64 60.53
N GLY A 80 -24.46 -5.26 60.01
CA GLY A 80 -25.78 -5.14 60.62
C GLY A 80 -26.71 -3.94 60.30
N HIS A 81 -27.94 -4.32 59.93
CA HIS A 81 -29.25 -3.70 60.20
C HIS A 81 -29.99 -2.78 59.19
N ALA A 82 -31.29 -3.13 59.06
CA ALA A 82 -32.48 -2.35 58.67
C ALA A 82 -32.78 -2.04 57.18
N ALA A 83 -33.96 -2.51 56.75
CA ALA A 83 -34.73 -2.10 55.56
C ALA A 83 -36.08 -1.46 56.02
N PRO A 84 -37.07 -1.08 55.17
CA PRO A 84 -37.87 -2.02 54.36
C PRO A 84 -38.41 -1.49 53.00
N GLY A 85 -39.06 -2.34 52.17
CA GLY A 85 -39.77 -1.89 50.95
C GLY A 85 -40.37 -2.98 50.03
N HIS A 86 -41.64 -3.35 50.28
CA HIS A 86 -42.58 -4.20 49.50
C HIS A 86 -42.62 -4.01 47.95
N ALA A 87 -43.13 -4.94 47.11
CA ALA A 87 -43.66 -6.32 47.27
C ALA A 87 -43.81 -7.06 45.90
N ALA A 88 -44.19 -8.35 45.94
CA ALA A 88 -44.66 -9.19 44.80
C ALA A 88 -46.03 -9.85 45.15
N PRO A 89 -46.79 -10.45 44.20
CA PRO A 89 -46.60 -11.87 43.80
C PRO A 89 -46.94 -12.17 42.31
N GLY A 90 -46.77 -13.39 41.75
CA GLY A 90 -46.16 -14.64 42.25
C GLY A 90 -46.66 -15.91 41.49
N HIS A 91 -46.09 -17.09 41.84
CA HIS A 91 -46.55 -18.47 41.54
C HIS A 91 -46.63 -18.96 40.06
N ALA A 92 -46.34 -20.24 39.71
CA ALA A 92 -45.84 -21.40 40.47
C ALA A 92 -45.08 -22.42 39.56
N ALA A 93 -44.38 -23.38 40.18
CA ALA A 93 -43.82 -24.60 39.56
C ALA A 93 -44.49 -25.86 40.16
N PRO A 94 -44.20 -27.11 39.69
CA PRO A 94 -43.07 -27.86 40.27
C PRO A 94 -42.37 -28.90 39.36
N GLY A 95 -41.23 -29.45 39.80
CA GLY A 95 -40.59 -30.64 39.21
C GLY A 95 -39.19 -30.97 39.76
N HIS A 96 -39.05 -31.98 40.61
CA HIS A 96 -37.77 -32.53 41.11
C HIS A 96 -37.21 -33.62 40.13
N ALA A 97 -35.98 -34.16 40.22
CA ALA A 97 -35.04 -34.26 41.35
C ALA A 97 -33.55 -34.37 40.93
N ALA A 98 -32.65 -34.38 41.93
CA ALA A 98 -31.22 -34.71 41.87
C ALA A 98 -30.99 -36.17 42.42
N PRO A 99 -29.77 -36.71 42.71
CA PRO A 99 -28.42 -36.14 42.65
C PRO A 99 -27.32 -37.10 42.06
N GLY A 100 -26.04 -36.71 42.15
CA GLY A 100 -24.90 -37.63 42.01
C GLY A 100 -23.54 -36.94 41.83
N SER A 101 -22.52 -37.35 42.58
CA SER A 101 -21.13 -36.84 42.48
C SER A 101 -20.13 -37.99 42.32
N ALA A 102 -19.07 -37.81 41.52
CA ALA A 102 -17.94 -38.74 41.45
C ALA A 102 -16.61 -38.02 41.15
N ALA A 103 -15.51 -38.62 41.59
CA ALA A 103 -14.19 -38.00 41.61
C ALA A 103 -13.53 -37.86 40.23
N ALA A 104 -12.63 -36.89 40.09
CA ALA A 104 -11.65 -36.87 39.01
C ALA A 104 -10.52 -37.87 39.30
N GLY A 105 -10.31 -38.83 38.38
CA GLY A 105 -9.20 -39.78 38.41
C GLY A 105 -8.26 -39.57 37.22
N SER A 106 -6.96 -39.77 37.42
CA SER A 106 -5.97 -39.65 36.34
C SER A 106 -6.14 -40.77 35.30
N GLY A 107 -6.25 -40.41 34.02
CA GLY A 107 -6.34 -41.36 32.91
C GLY A 107 -5.68 -40.80 31.66
N VAL A 108 -4.58 -41.41 31.23
CA VAL A 108 -3.92 -41.10 29.94
C VAL A 108 -4.74 -41.74 28.82
N VAL A 109 -5.28 -40.92 27.92
CA VAL A 109 -6.00 -41.42 26.73
C VAL A 109 -5.01 -41.57 25.57
N GLN A 110 -4.77 -42.82 25.17
CA GLN A 110 -3.88 -43.16 24.07
C GLN A 110 -4.67 -43.23 22.75
N LEU A 111 -4.31 -42.37 21.78
CA LEU A 111 -4.97 -42.35 20.47
C LEU A 111 -4.54 -43.56 19.61
N PRO A 112 -5.44 -44.13 18.78
CA PRO A 112 -5.12 -45.22 17.88
C PRO A 112 -4.27 -44.76 16.68
N PRO A 113 -3.43 -45.63 16.09
CA PRO A 113 -2.60 -45.29 14.94
C PRO A 113 -3.43 -45.10 13.66
N LEU A 114 -3.10 -44.08 12.88
CA LEU A 114 -3.66 -43.87 11.53
C LEU A 114 -3.21 -44.98 10.57
N ARG A 115 -4.15 -45.50 9.77
CA ARG A 115 -3.82 -46.41 8.66
C ARG A 115 -3.20 -45.64 7.49
N ALA A 116 -2.13 -46.19 6.92
CA ALA A 116 -1.54 -45.69 5.68
C ALA A 116 -2.51 -45.88 4.49
N VAL A 117 -2.49 -44.93 3.56
CA VAL A 117 -3.21 -44.98 2.28
C VAL A 117 -2.22 -45.42 1.19
N PRO A 118 -2.54 -46.40 0.34
CA PRO A 118 -1.66 -46.81 -0.76
C PRO A 118 -1.65 -45.78 -1.91
N PRO A 119 -0.55 -45.66 -2.68
CA PRO A 119 -0.48 -44.77 -3.83
C PRO A 119 -1.33 -45.25 -5.00
N ALA A 120 -1.76 -44.31 -5.86
CA ALA A 120 -2.43 -44.61 -7.12
C ALA A 120 -1.43 -45.06 -8.21
N PRO A 121 -1.84 -45.91 -9.17
CA PRO A 121 -0.94 -46.44 -10.20
C PRO A 121 -0.65 -45.42 -11.32
N GLU A 122 0.55 -45.53 -11.91
CA GLU A 122 1.01 -44.69 -13.02
C GLU A 122 0.34 -45.10 -14.36
N ALA A 123 0.08 -44.12 -15.22
CA ALA A 123 -0.50 -44.33 -16.55
C ALA A 123 0.59 -44.53 -17.61
N VAL A 124 0.88 -45.79 -17.96
CA VAL A 124 1.83 -46.13 -19.03
C VAL A 124 1.21 -45.90 -20.41
N LEU A 125 1.73 -44.93 -21.16
CA LEU A 125 1.45 -44.80 -22.60
C LEU A 125 2.41 -45.69 -23.40
N THR A 126 1.84 -46.60 -24.20
CA THR A 126 2.61 -47.55 -25.01
C THR A 126 2.94 -46.98 -26.39
N ALA A 127 4.23 -47.02 -26.75
CA ALA A 127 4.69 -46.71 -28.10
C ALA A 127 4.73 -47.99 -28.98
N GLY A 128 4.30 -47.88 -30.24
CA GLY A 128 4.42 -48.96 -31.23
C GLY A 128 5.86 -49.14 -31.76
N PRO A 129 6.22 -50.33 -32.26
CA PRO A 129 7.59 -50.67 -32.63
C PRO A 129 8.04 -50.09 -33.98
N ALA A 130 9.32 -49.78 -34.10
CA ALA A 130 9.96 -49.36 -35.35
C ALA A 130 10.43 -50.57 -36.18
N GLY A 131 10.24 -50.51 -37.50
CA GLY A 131 10.84 -51.44 -38.47
C GLY A 131 12.12 -50.86 -39.08
N GLN A 132 13.16 -51.68 -39.25
CA GLN A 132 14.48 -51.24 -39.74
C GLN A 132 14.69 -51.50 -41.23
N SER A 133 15.23 -50.51 -41.95
CA SER A 133 16.20 -50.60 -43.06
C SER A 133 16.24 -49.25 -43.81
N GLY A 134 17.34 -48.79 -44.40
CA GLY A 134 18.71 -49.32 -44.36
C GLY A 134 19.48 -48.87 -45.61
N GLY A 135 20.41 -47.90 -45.48
CA GLY A 135 21.19 -47.39 -46.61
C GLY A 135 22.07 -46.19 -46.27
N THR A 136 23.39 -46.40 -46.21
CA THR A 136 24.42 -45.36 -46.29
C THR A 136 24.58 -44.91 -47.75
N LEU A 137 24.85 -43.63 -48.05
CA LEU A 137 26.22 -43.08 -48.16
C LEU A 137 26.18 -41.56 -48.43
N ASP A 138 27.29 -40.89 -48.09
CA ASP A 138 27.86 -39.63 -48.61
C ASP A 138 27.02 -38.33 -48.67
N GLY A 139 27.65 -37.23 -48.23
CA GLY A 139 27.23 -35.82 -48.47
C GLY A 139 28.22 -35.10 -49.39
N PRO A 140 28.42 -33.76 -49.29
CA PRO A 140 27.82 -32.79 -48.36
C PRO A 140 27.26 -31.52 -49.07
N ASP A 141 27.10 -30.43 -48.30
CA ASP A 141 27.48 -29.04 -48.62
C ASP A 141 26.40 -27.92 -48.75
N LEU A 142 26.82 -26.70 -48.40
CA LEU A 142 26.25 -25.34 -48.53
C LEU A 142 24.73 -25.07 -48.37
N GLY A 143 24.36 -24.52 -47.20
CA GLY A 143 24.01 -23.09 -47.01
C GLY A 143 22.74 -22.45 -47.62
N GLY A 144 22.10 -21.54 -46.86
CA GLY A 144 21.16 -20.53 -47.41
C GLY A 144 19.89 -20.24 -46.59
N GLU A 145 19.85 -19.09 -45.91
CA GLU A 145 18.61 -18.35 -45.55
C GLU A 145 17.86 -17.93 -46.85
N PRO A 146 16.50 -17.83 -46.88
CA PRO A 146 15.87 -16.57 -46.43
C PRO A 146 14.41 -16.62 -45.89
N SER A 147 14.17 -15.90 -44.79
CA SER A 147 13.20 -14.78 -44.60
C SER A 147 11.70 -14.84 -45.05
N PHE A 148 10.84 -14.16 -44.26
CA PHE A 148 9.37 -14.02 -44.40
C PHE A 148 8.89 -13.01 -45.47
N PRO A 149 7.62 -13.14 -45.89
CA PRO A 149 6.62 -12.06 -45.81
C PRO A 149 5.31 -12.53 -45.09
N GLY A 150 4.31 -11.72 -44.75
CA GLY A 150 4.09 -10.28 -44.90
C GLY A 150 2.58 -9.97 -44.99
N ALA A 151 2.06 -8.96 -44.27
CA ALA A 151 0.61 -8.69 -44.18
C ALA A 151 0.12 -7.62 -45.21
N PRO A 152 -1.14 -7.70 -45.71
CA PRO A 152 -1.68 -6.76 -46.70
C PRO A 152 -2.49 -5.59 -46.13
N ALA A 153 -2.66 -4.53 -46.95
CA ALA A 153 -3.47 -3.33 -46.70
C ALA A 153 -4.44 -3.06 -47.89
N PRO A 154 -5.46 -2.18 -47.77
CA PRO A 154 -6.71 -2.33 -48.53
C PRO A 154 -6.82 -1.59 -49.89
N GLY A 155 -7.82 -1.99 -50.69
CA GLY A 155 -8.26 -1.36 -51.95
C GLY A 155 -9.80 -1.38 -52.13
N PRO A 156 -10.40 -0.69 -53.12
CA PRO A 156 -11.72 -0.04 -52.94
C PRO A 156 -12.90 -0.47 -53.84
N THR A 157 -14.11 -0.03 -53.45
CA THR A 157 -15.42 -0.09 -54.17
C THR A 157 -16.11 -1.47 -54.21
N SER A 158 -17.45 -1.63 -54.38
CA SER A 158 -18.51 -0.72 -54.84
C SER A 158 -19.91 -1.00 -54.19
N ARG A 159 -21.01 -0.43 -54.72
CA ARG A 159 -22.42 -0.59 -54.28
C ARG A 159 -23.14 -1.74 -55.02
N ALA A 160 -24.06 -2.45 -54.34
CA ALA A 160 -25.25 -3.10 -54.92
C ALA A 160 -26.31 -3.43 -53.83
N GLU A 161 -27.54 -3.76 -54.23
CA GLU A 161 -28.71 -4.03 -53.35
C GLU A 161 -29.41 -5.36 -53.71
N ALA A 162 -30.16 -5.93 -52.74
CA ALA A 162 -31.18 -7.00 -52.89
C ALA A 162 -30.68 -8.40 -53.37
N ASP A 163 -31.46 -9.51 -53.29
CA ASP A 163 -32.83 -9.72 -52.80
C ASP A 163 -32.97 -11.06 -52.01
N ARG A 164 -34.18 -11.39 -51.58
CA ARG A 164 -34.59 -12.52 -50.73
C ARG A 164 -34.72 -13.85 -51.49
N THR A 165 -34.56 -14.97 -50.77
CA THR A 165 -35.54 -16.10 -50.78
C THR A 165 -35.34 -16.99 -49.53
N ALA A 166 -36.22 -17.95 -49.27
CA ALA A 166 -36.42 -18.51 -47.92
C ALA A 166 -36.67 -20.03 -47.84
N GLY A 167 -36.44 -20.59 -46.64
CA GLY A 167 -37.02 -21.85 -46.16
C GLY A 167 -36.11 -22.61 -45.17
N ALA A 168 -36.61 -23.51 -44.31
CA ALA A 168 -37.96 -23.69 -43.75
C ALA A 168 -37.93 -24.74 -42.60
N ALA A 169 -38.68 -24.50 -41.51
CA ALA A 169 -38.96 -25.46 -40.41
C ALA A 169 -37.73 -25.98 -39.59
N ALA A 170 -37.87 -26.62 -38.42
CA ALA A 170 -39.06 -27.03 -37.66
C ALA A 170 -38.85 -26.89 -36.12
N THR A 171 -39.95 -26.87 -35.36
CA THR A 171 -39.98 -26.90 -33.88
C THR A 171 -40.01 -28.33 -33.29
N PRO A 172 -39.73 -28.53 -31.97
CA PRO A 172 -39.40 -29.83 -31.37
C PRO A 172 -40.54 -30.47 -30.55
N LEU A 173 -40.37 -31.71 -30.05
CA LEU A 173 -40.66 -32.09 -28.63
C LEU A 173 -40.22 -33.54 -28.24
N ALA A 174 -40.21 -33.79 -26.92
CA ALA A 174 -40.20 -35.08 -26.19
C ALA A 174 -38.92 -35.97 -26.18
N GLY A 175 -38.59 -36.66 -25.07
CA GLY A 175 -39.14 -36.54 -23.70
C GLY A 175 -38.84 -37.70 -22.71
N ALA A 176 -39.19 -37.48 -21.43
CA ALA A 176 -39.25 -38.42 -20.29
C ALA A 176 -37.92 -39.04 -19.77
N GLY A 177 -37.78 -39.43 -18.48
CA GLY A 177 -38.66 -39.35 -17.30
C GLY A 177 -37.84 -39.42 -15.98
N SER A 178 -38.30 -38.92 -14.82
CA SER A 178 -39.45 -39.33 -13.97
C SER A 178 -39.03 -40.39 -12.91
N ALA A 179 -39.51 -40.45 -11.65
CA ALA A 179 -40.42 -39.63 -10.83
C ALA A 179 -39.81 -39.49 -9.38
N ALA A 180 -40.39 -38.90 -8.33
CA ALA A 180 -41.67 -38.21 -8.02
C ALA A 180 -41.35 -37.05 -7.03
N GLY A 181 -42.25 -36.30 -6.37
CA GLY A 181 -43.71 -36.29 -6.14
C GLY A 181 -44.05 -35.01 -5.33
N THR A 182 -45.01 -34.87 -4.41
CA THR A 182 -46.35 -35.46 -4.12
C THR A 182 -46.86 -34.82 -2.80
N ALA A 183 -48.11 -34.37 -2.59
CA ALA A 183 -49.23 -34.02 -3.48
C ALA A 183 -50.35 -33.28 -2.68
N ALA A 184 -51.26 -32.58 -3.39
CA ALA A 184 -52.61 -32.15 -2.93
C ALA A 184 -52.70 -30.94 -1.94
N ARG A 185 -53.78 -30.11 -1.90
CA ARG A 185 -55.01 -30.02 -2.74
C ARG A 185 -55.74 -28.64 -2.63
N ALA A 186 -56.41 -28.24 -3.73
CA ALA A 186 -57.68 -27.48 -3.85
C ALA A 186 -57.87 -26.03 -3.33
N GLY A 187 -58.60 -25.19 -4.11
CA GLY A 187 -59.32 -23.99 -3.63
C GLY A 187 -59.28 -22.74 -4.55
N SER A 188 -60.44 -22.23 -5.01
CA SER A 188 -60.65 -20.96 -5.76
C SER A 188 -62.16 -20.60 -5.74
N PRO A 189 -62.71 -19.47 -6.29
CA PRO A 189 -62.09 -18.28 -6.92
C PRO A 189 -62.71 -16.89 -6.53
N GLY A 190 -62.27 -15.80 -7.18
CA GLY A 190 -62.93 -14.47 -7.28
C GLY A 190 -61.89 -13.39 -7.63
N ALA A 191 -61.86 -12.68 -8.79
CA ALA A 191 -62.87 -11.87 -9.51
C ALA A 191 -63.22 -10.55 -8.77
N ALA A 192 -63.17 -9.34 -9.36
CA ALA A 192 -62.83 -8.82 -10.70
C ALA A 192 -62.12 -7.43 -10.53
N ALA A 193 -61.39 -6.79 -11.45
CA ALA A 193 -61.27 -6.75 -12.92
C ALA A 193 -62.27 -5.84 -13.68
N ASP A 194 -61.78 -4.69 -14.16
CA ASP A 194 -62.25 -3.92 -15.33
C ASP A 194 -61.00 -3.32 -16.03
N SER A 195 -60.79 -3.32 -17.36
CA SER A 195 -61.60 -2.94 -18.56
C SER A 195 -61.55 -1.42 -18.83
N LEU A 196 -61.42 -0.84 -20.05
CA LEU A 196 -61.16 -1.21 -21.48
C LEU A 196 -60.85 0.13 -22.23
N SER A 197 -60.18 0.30 -23.39
CA SER A 197 -59.36 -0.56 -24.29
C SER A 197 -58.58 0.29 -25.35
N SER A 198 -57.79 -0.38 -26.21
CA SER A 198 -57.46 -0.05 -27.63
C SER A 198 -56.95 1.35 -28.11
N ALA A 199 -55.63 1.40 -28.38
CA ALA A 199 -54.99 1.62 -29.70
C ALA A 199 -55.12 2.92 -30.56
N SER A 200 -54.04 3.15 -31.35
CA SER A 200 -53.96 3.80 -32.69
C SER A 200 -53.63 5.30 -32.87
N THR A 201 -52.33 5.56 -33.12
CA THR A 201 -51.75 6.36 -34.23
C THR A 201 -52.11 7.85 -34.52
N SER A 202 -51.06 8.68 -34.48
CA SER A 202 -50.53 9.54 -35.59
C SER A 202 -50.78 11.07 -35.68
N THR A 203 -49.66 11.76 -35.96
CA THR A 203 -49.44 12.98 -36.80
C THR A 203 -49.97 14.40 -36.42
N SER A 204 -48.98 15.30 -36.26
CA SER A 204 -48.81 16.57 -37.01
C SER A 204 -49.57 17.87 -36.64
N ALA A 205 -48.83 18.73 -35.91
CA ALA A 205 -48.24 20.01 -36.38
C ALA A 205 -49.06 21.32 -36.57
N SER A 206 -48.32 22.43 -36.36
CA SER A 206 -48.48 23.81 -36.89
C SER A 206 -49.51 24.78 -36.26
N GLY A 207 -49.20 26.09 -36.35
CA GLY A 207 -50.13 27.20 -36.05
C GLY A 207 -49.83 28.04 -34.78
N SER A 208 -48.63 28.56 -34.52
CA SER A 208 -48.03 29.80 -35.07
C SER A 208 -48.68 31.14 -34.69
N THR A 209 -47.96 31.97 -33.91
CA THR A 209 -47.90 33.47 -33.95
C THR A 209 -49.20 34.29 -33.72
N SER A 210 -49.16 35.42 -33.00
CA SER A 210 -48.48 36.63 -33.49
C SER A 210 -48.50 37.82 -32.51
N THR A 211 -47.38 38.58 -32.46
CA THR A 211 -47.23 40.06 -32.42
C THR A 211 -47.98 40.93 -31.37
N SER A 212 -47.53 42.14 -30.99
CA SER A 212 -46.45 43.02 -31.48
C SER A 212 -45.78 43.85 -30.36
N ALA A 213 -44.54 44.30 -30.62
CA ALA A 213 -44.02 45.70 -30.60
C ALA A 213 -44.66 46.79 -29.69
N SER A 214 -43.97 47.89 -29.30
CA SER A 214 -42.73 48.48 -29.85
C SER A 214 -41.92 49.23 -28.78
N ALA A 215 -40.74 49.76 -29.15
CA ALA A 215 -39.79 50.43 -28.27
C ALA A 215 -39.82 51.97 -28.35
N SER A 216 -39.30 52.65 -27.31
CA SER A 216 -38.24 53.68 -27.43
C SER A 216 -37.66 54.03 -26.05
N ALA A 217 -36.61 54.86 -25.97
CA ALA A 217 -35.84 55.15 -24.76
C ALA A 217 -35.63 56.66 -24.51
N SER A 218 -35.40 57.07 -23.24
CA SER A 218 -34.29 57.95 -22.83
C SER A 218 -34.31 58.33 -21.33
N MET A 219 -33.14 58.23 -20.69
CA MET A 219 -32.59 59.01 -19.55
C MET A 219 -33.51 59.67 -18.49
N SER A 220 -33.38 59.22 -17.23
CA SER A 220 -32.85 60.04 -16.11
C SER A 220 -32.46 59.14 -14.92
N ALA A 221 -31.72 59.66 -13.94
CA ALA A 221 -31.13 58.89 -12.83
C ALA A 221 -31.74 59.22 -11.45
N SER A 222 -31.74 58.24 -10.53
CA SER A 222 -31.68 58.51 -9.08
C SER A 222 -31.26 57.28 -8.25
N ALA A 223 -30.60 57.55 -7.12
CA ALA A 223 -30.43 56.77 -5.88
C ALA A 223 -30.31 55.23 -5.93
N ALA A 224 -29.22 54.72 -5.32
CA ALA A 224 -29.06 53.31 -4.98
C ALA A 224 -29.92 52.88 -3.79
N ALA A 225 -30.48 51.68 -3.85
CA ALA A 225 -31.00 50.93 -2.71
C ALA A 225 -30.22 49.62 -2.59
N VAL A 226 -29.54 49.39 -1.46
CA VAL A 226 -28.76 48.18 -1.24
C VAL A 226 -29.71 47.03 -0.88
N ALA A 227 -30.03 46.19 -1.86
CA ALA A 227 -30.64 44.90 -1.62
C ALA A 227 -29.61 43.99 -0.94
N ALA A 228 -29.85 43.63 0.32
CA ALA A 228 -28.95 42.74 1.05
C ALA A 228 -28.92 41.35 0.39
N THR A 229 -27.76 40.96 -0.12
CA THR A 229 -27.49 39.58 -0.53
C THR A 229 -27.55 38.69 0.71
N ALA A 230 -28.55 37.81 0.79
CA ALA A 230 -28.58 36.79 1.83
C ALA A 230 -27.34 35.90 1.71
N GLU A 231 -26.59 35.74 2.80
CA GLU A 231 -25.42 34.87 2.82
C GLU A 231 -25.83 33.41 2.56
N PRO A 232 -25.01 32.63 1.84
CA PRO A 232 -25.23 31.19 1.76
C PRO A 232 -25.08 30.58 3.16
N GLY A 233 -26.14 29.94 3.64
CA GLY A 233 -26.12 29.27 4.94
C GLY A 233 -25.01 28.20 5.02
N PRO A 234 -24.57 27.84 6.24
CA PRO A 234 -23.46 26.90 6.42
C PRO A 234 -23.77 25.57 5.70
N PRO A 235 -22.78 24.97 5.02
CA PRO A 235 -22.99 23.75 4.27
C PRO A 235 -23.46 22.63 5.20
N ALA A 236 -24.50 21.91 4.78
CA ALA A 236 -25.04 20.80 5.55
C ALA A 236 -23.94 19.75 5.80
N VAL A 237 -23.82 19.30 7.04
CA VAL A 237 -22.89 18.22 7.40
C VAL A 237 -23.28 16.97 6.61
N ALA A 238 -22.35 16.46 5.80
CA ALA A 238 -22.57 15.26 5.02
C ALA A 238 -22.90 14.09 5.96
N SER A 239 -24.13 13.57 5.88
CA SER A 239 -24.58 12.48 6.76
C SER A 239 -23.75 11.22 6.49
N ALA A 240 -23.04 10.73 7.51
CA ALA A 240 -22.23 9.52 7.42
C ALA A 240 -23.05 8.35 6.84
N GLY A 241 -22.52 7.68 5.81
CA GLY A 241 -23.13 6.50 5.24
C GLY A 241 -23.13 5.36 6.24
N SER A 242 -24.27 4.68 6.40
CA SER A 242 -24.40 3.47 7.21
C SER A 242 -23.42 2.39 6.71
N GLY A 243 -22.28 2.23 7.37
CA GLY A 243 -21.20 1.33 6.98
C GLY A 243 -20.03 1.98 6.21
N ASP A 244 -19.91 3.31 6.17
CA ASP A 244 -18.70 3.99 5.68
C ASP A 244 -17.46 3.63 6.52
N ILE A 245 -16.30 3.49 5.86
CA ILE A 245 -15.02 3.15 6.51
C ILE A 245 -14.05 4.34 6.39
N ALA A 246 -13.59 4.86 7.52
CA ALA A 246 -12.55 5.88 7.59
C ALA A 246 -11.16 5.25 7.43
N VAL A 247 -10.29 5.92 6.67
CA VAL A 247 -8.83 5.72 6.74
C VAL A 247 -8.29 6.67 7.81
N ILE A 248 -7.87 6.12 8.95
CA ILE A 248 -7.50 6.91 10.14
C ILE A 248 -6.00 7.16 10.31
N GLY A 249 -5.17 6.47 9.52
CA GLY A 249 -3.73 6.69 9.45
C GLY A 249 -3.13 5.88 8.31
N MET A 250 -1.98 6.31 7.80
CA MET A 250 -1.33 5.68 6.65
C MET A 250 0.19 5.82 6.65
N ALA A 251 0.86 4.83 6.07
CA ALA A 251 2.29 4.88 5.82
C ALA A 251 2.63 4.12 4.53
N GLY A 252 3.77 4.46 3.93
CA GLY A 252 4.26 3.75 2.76
C GLY A 252 5.68 4.19 2.40
N ARG A 253 6.38 3.31 1.69
CA ARG A 253 7.75 3.51 1.22
C ARG A 253 7.85 3.00 -0.20
N PHE A 254 8.32 3.86 -1.09
CA PHE A 254 8.34 3.66 -2.54
C PHE A 254 9.71 4.06 -3.13
N PRO A 255 10.03 3.65 -4.37
CA PRO A 255 11.27 4.02 -5.04
C PRO A 255 11.49 5.54 -5.05
N ASP A 256 12.66 5.97 -4.60
CA ASP A 256 13.05 7.38 -4.36
C ASP A 256 12.14 8.15 -3.38
N ALA A 257 11.36 7.46 -2.54
CA ALA A 257 10.46 8.03 -1.54
C ALA A 257 10.49 7.23 -0.20
N PRO A 258 11.26 7.67 0.81
CA PRO A 258 11.34 6.97 2.10
C PRO A 258 10.03 7.00 2.90
N ASP A 259 9.17 7.99 2.63
CA ASP A 259 7.90 8.26 3.33
C ASP A 259 6.86 8.86 2.37
N LEU A 260 5.66 9.16 2.89
CA LEU A 260 4.53 9.65 2.09
C LEU A 260 4.61 11.13 1.71
N ASP A 261 5.32 11.98 2.45
CA ASP A 261 5.50 13.40 2.09
C ASP A 261 6.51 13.51 0.92
N ALA A 262 7.59 12.72 0.96
CA ALA A 262 8.52 12.54 -0.16
C ALA A 262 7.83 11.89 -1.37
N PHE A 263 6.94 10.92 -1.15
CA PHE A 263 6.15 10.30 -2.22
C PHE A 263 5.23 11.32 -2.91
N TRP A 264 4.51 12.15 -2.14
CA TRP A 264 3.72 13.24 -2.72
C TRP A 264 4.61 14.22 -3.50
N ALA A 265 5.77 14.60 -2.96
CA ALA A 265 6.70 15.49 -3.65
C ALA A 265 7.24 14.89 -4.96
N ASN A 266 7.39 13.57 -5.07
CA ASN A 266 7.73 12.88 -6.32
C ASN A 266 6.57 12.91 -7.32
N LEU A 267 5.35 12.60 -6.86
CA LEU A 267 4.14 12.57 -7.69
C LEU A 267 3.79 13.97 -8.24
N ALA A 268 3.72 14.98 -7.37
CA ALA A 268 3.35 16.34 -7.74
C ALA A 268 4.34 16.99 -8.71
N ALA A 269 5.63 16.64 -8.61
CA ALA A 269 6.69 17.10 -9.51
C ALA A 269 6.82 16.25 -10.80
N GLY A 270 5.96 15.25 -11.02
CA GLY A 270 6.03 14.40 -12.20
C GLY A 270 7.31 13.58 -12.31
N ARG A 271 7.87 13.12 -11.18
CA ARG A 271 9.05 12.24 -11.20
C ARG A 271 8.66 10.79 -11.50
N SER A 272 9.53 10.11 -12.24
CA SER A 272 9.52 8.65 -12.38
C SER A 272 10.82 8.09 -11.80
N SER A 273 10.70 7.06 -10.97
CA SER A 273 11.78 6.40 -10.24
C SER A 273 12.33 5.18 -10.97
N VAL A 274 11.88 4.94 -12.21
CA VAL A 274 12.33 3.82 -13.05
C VAL A 274 13.76 4.07 -13.52
N ARG A 275 14.64 3.10 -13.26
CA ARG A 275 16.04 3.08 -13.68
C ARG A 275 16.43 1.68 -14.19
N GLU A 276 17.63 1.56 -14.75
CA GLU A 276 18.23 0.25 -14.96
C GLU A 276 18.47 -0.41 -13.59
N VAL A 277 18.29 -1.73 -13.48
CA VAL A 277 18.54 -2.45 -12.22
C VAL A 277 20.03 -2.28 -11.84
N PRO A 278 20.33 -1.77 -10.64
CA PRO A 278 21.70 -1.52 -10.22
C PRO A 278 22.40 -2.83 -9.80
N PRO A 279 23.70 -2.97 -10.06
CA PRO A 279 24.43 -4.24 -9.95
C PRO A 279 24.52 -4.79 -8.51
N GLU A 280 24.28 -3.95 -7.51
CA GLU A 280 24.19 -4.33 -6.10
C GLU A 280 22.98 -5.24 -5.82
N ARG A 281 21.96 -5.24 -6.69
CA ARG A 281 20.80 -6.15 -6.61
C ARG A 281 21.10 -7.48 -7.30
N TRP A 282 21.49 -7.43 -8.58
CA TRP A 282 22.02 -8.58 -9.34
C TRP A 282 22.74 -8.10 -10.62
N ASP A 283 23.65 -8.91 -11.15
CA ASP A 283 24.34 -8.64 -12.42
C ASP A 283 23.36 -8.66 -13.60
N THR A 284 23.02 -7.50 -14.15
CA THR A 284 22.13 -7.39 -15.31
C THR A 284 22.69 -8.05 -16.56
N GLY A 285 24.02 -8.14 -16.74
CA GLY A 285 24.66 -8.83 -17.86
C GLY A 285 24.53 -10.36 -17.78
N ALA A 286 24.45 -10.92 -16.57
CA ALA A 286 24.22 -12.35 -16.36
C ALA A 286 22.79 -12.80 -16.74
N PHE A 287 21.81 -11.88 -16.81
CA PHE A 287 20.40 -12.22 -17.05
C PHE A 287 19.73 -11.51 -18.23
N TYR A 288 20.25 -10.38 -18.70
CA TYR A 288 19.70 -9.70 -19.88
C TYR A 288 20.02 -10.45 -21.18
N ASP A 289 19.04 -10.53 -22.08
CA ASP A 289 19.18 -10.93 -23.48
C ASP A 289 18.02 -10.34 -24.29
N PRO A 290 18.25 -9.56 -25.36
CA PRO A 290 17.18 -9.00 -26.19
C PRO A 290 16.35 -10.07 -26.94
N ASP A 291 16.84 -11.30 -27.14
CA ASP A 291 15.99 -12.38 -27.63
C ASP A 291 15.06 -12.88 -26.50
N ARG A 292 13.77 -12.57 -26.67
CA ARG A 292 12.70 -13.04 -25.77
C ARG A 292 12.70 -14.56 -25.57
N ARG A 293 13.24 -15.35 -26.52
CA ARG A 293 13.33 -16.82 -26.45
C ARG A 293 14.49 -17.35 -25.62
N ALA A 294 15.54 -16.56 -25.37
CA ALA A 294 16.77 -17.03 -24.73
C ALA A 294 16.49 -17.66 -23.34
N PRO A 295 16.87 -18.93 -23.09
CA PRO A 295 16.44 -19.65 -21.88
C PRO A 295 17.03 -19.03 -20.61
N GLY A 296 16.20 -18.85 -19.58
CA GLY A 296 16.61 -18.22 -18.31
C GLY A 296 16.90 -16.72 -18.36
N ARG A 297 16.70 -16.05 -19.51
CA ARG A 297 17.02 -14.62 -19.70
C ARG A 297 15.79 -13.70 -19.69
N THR A 298 16.00 -12.44 -19.30
CA THR A 298 15.02 -11.34 -19.38
C THR A 298 15.34 -10.41 -20.55
N TYR A 299 14.33 -9.95 -21.29
CA TYR A 299 14.51 -8.96 -22.35
C TYR A 299 14.39 -7.51 -21.85
N SER A 300 14.12 -7.32 -20.56
CA SER A 300 14.04 -6.02 -19.92
C SER A 300 14.94 -5.97 -18.68
N LYS A 301 15.64 -4.84 -18.52
CA LYS A 301 16.62 -4.58 -17.45
C LYS A 301 16.22 -3.41 -16.55
N TRP A 302 14.96 -3.01 -16.64
CA TRP A 302 14.41 -1.80 -16.02
C TRP A 302 13.55 -2.15 -14.81
N ALA A 303 13.65 -1.34 -13.75
CA ALA A 303 12.79 -1.44 -12.57
C ALA A 303 12.76 -0.12 -11.79
N ALA A 304 11.79 0.02 -10.87
CA ALA A 304 11.83 1.01 -9.81
C ALA A 304 11.95 0.27 -8.47
N LEU A 305 13.10 0.36 -7.82
CA LEU A 305 13.45 -0.48 -6.66
C LEU A 305 13.52 0.33 -5.36
N LEU A 306 13.37 -0.35 -4.23
CA LEU A 306 13.62 0.23 -2.91
C LEU A 306 15.11 0.13 -2.57
N ASP A 307 15.71 1.26 -2.18
CA ASP A 307 17.04 1.24 -1.59
C ASP A 307 16.97 0.64 -0.18
N GLY A 308 18.01 -0.05 0.29
CA GLY A 308 18.13 -0.48 1.69
C GLY A 308 16.94 -1.33 2.18
N VAL A 309 16.64 -2.44 1.51
CA VAL A 309 15.60 -3.42 1.94
C VAL A 309 16.09 -4.36 3.04
N ASP A 310 17.41 -4.46 3.19
CA ASP A 310 18.13 -5.11 4.29
C ASP A 310 17.96 -4.38 5.63
N ARG A 311 17.55 -3.10 5.60
CA ARG A 311 17.56 -2.21 6.76
C ARG A 311 16.37 -2.43 7.69
N PHE A 312 16.66 -2.73 8.96
CA PHE A 312 15.63 -3.01 9.96
C PHE A 312 16.10 -2.70 11.39
N ASP A 313 15.18 -2.48 12.32
CA ASP A 313 15.45 -2.24 13.75
C ASP A 313 14.84 -3.37 14.60
N PRO A 314 15.51 -4.53 14.71
CA PRO A 314 14.94 -5.69 15.41
C PRO A 314 14.79 -5.47 16.90
N GLN A 315 15.63 -4.61 17.51
CA GLN A 315 15.53 -4.29 18.93
C GLN A 315 14.23 -3.54 19.27
N PHE A 316 13.76 -2.65 18.38
CA PHE A 316 12.45 -2.02 18.50
C PHE A 316 11.34 -3.08 18.59
N PHE A 317 11.37 -4.03 17.66
CA PHE A 317 10.36 -5.09 17.54
C PHE A 317 10.55 -6.27 18.52
N ARG A 318 11.55 -6.18 19.41
CA ARG A 318 11.94 -7.22 20.41
C ARG A 318 12.40 -8.55 19.77
N LEU A 319 12.93 -8.49 18.56
CA LEU A 319 13.45 -9.62 17.80
C LEU A 319 14.96 -9.78 18.02
N SER A 320 15.47 -11.01 17.89
CA SER A 320 16.91 -11.26 17.90
C SER A 320 17.56 -10.91 16.55
N PRO A 321 18.86 -10.55 16.50
CA PRO A 321 19.58 -10.36 15.24
C PRO A 321 19.48 -11.58 14.30
N LEU A 322 19.68 -12.78 14.83
CA LEU A 322 19.59 -14.05 14.10
C LEU A 322 18.20 -14.28 13.47
N GLU A 323 17.12 -13.93 14.18
CA GLU A 323 15.77 -14.00 13.62
C GLU A 323 15.58 -12.94 12.52
N ALA A 324 16.09 -11.73 12.71
CA ALA A 324 16.00 -10.65 11.73
C ALA A 324 16.79 -10.91 10.44
N GLU A 325 17.92 -11.60 10.54
CA GLU A 325 18.73 -12.08 9.40
C GLU A 325 17.97 -13.15 8.59
N ALA A 326 17.23 -14.04 9.26
CA ALA A 326 16.43 -15.08 8.60
C ALA A 326 15.04 -14.62 8.12
N MET A 327 14.57 -13.44 8.55
CA MET A 327 13.30 -12.84 8.12
C MET A 327 13.39 -12.24 6.71
N ASP A 328 12.42 -12.57 5.87
CA ASP A 328 12.17 -11.91 4.58
C ASP A 328 12.06 -10.38 4.80
N PRO A 329 12.84 -9.55 4.08
CA PRO A 329 12.67 -8.11 4.00
C PRO A 329 11.22 -7.63 3.87
N GLN A 330 10.33 -8.39 3.22
CA GLN A 330 8.89 -8.09 3.16
C GLN A 330 8.23 -8.07 4.56
N GLN A 331 8.54 -9.03 5.45
CA GLN A 331 8.05 -9.01 6.83
C GLN A 331 8.58 -7.81 7.60
N ARG A 332 9.87 -7.48 7.40
CA ARG A 332 10.57 -6.40 8.11
C ARG A 332 10.03 -5.01 7.73
N LEU A 333 9.94 -4.72 6.44
CA LEU A 333 9.42 -3.44 5.94
C LEU A 333 7.92 -3.26 6.23
N PHE A 334 7.10 -4.31 6.14
CA PHE A 334 5.69 -4.19 6.48
C PHE A 334 5.48 -3.96 7.98
N LEU A 335 6.25 -4.61 8.86
CA LEU A 335 6.15 -4.39 10.31
C LEU A 335 6.51 -2.95 10.71
N GLN A 336 7.52 -2.36 10.06
CA GLN A 336 7.85 -0.93 10.20
C GLN A 336 6.72 -0.03 9.69
N ALA A 337 6.22 -0.26 8.47
CA ALA A 337 5.14 0.55 7.89
C ALA A 337 3.83 0.43 8.69
N ALA A 338 3.52 -0.74 9.25
CA ALA A 338 2.36 -0.94 10.13
C ALA A 338 2.48 -0.14 11.44
N TRP A 339 3.67 -0.10 12.05
CA TRP A 339 3.91 0.77 13.20
C TRP A 339 3.76 2.25 12.84
N SER A 340 4.38 2.70 11.74
CA SER A 340 4.28 4.10 11.29
C SER A 340 2.85 4.53 10.96
N ALA A 341 2.02 3.65 10.37
CA ALA A 341 0.61 3.94 10.11
C ALA A 341 -0.23 4.00 11.40
N LEU A 342 0.18 3.28 12.45
CA LEU A 342 -0.44 3.36 13.79
C LEU A 342 0.02 4.59 14.58
N GLU A 343 1.21 5.13 14.30
CA GLU A 343 1.63 6.45 14.78
C GLU A 343 0.86 7.56 14.05
N ASP A 344 0.72 7.48 12.72
CA ASP A 344 -0.10 8.42 11.94
C ASP A 344 -1.56 8.44 12.44
N ALA A 345 -2.11 7.28 12.79
CA ALA A 345 -3.42 7.13 13.43
C ALA A 345 -3.48 7.48 14.93
N GLY A 346 -2.37 7.84 15.58
CA GLY A 346 -2.31 8.16 17.01
C GLY A 346 -2.74 7.02 17.95
N HIS A 347 -2.38 5.77 17.61
CA HIS A 347 -2.71 4.57 18.36
C HIS A 347 -1.50 3.67 18.73
N ALA A 348 -0.30 3.98 18.23
CA ALA A 348 0.93 3.24 18.51
C ALA A 348 1.45 3.46 19.95
N THR A 349 1.10 2.52 20.84
CA THR A 349 1.48 2.51 22.26
C THR A 349 2.27 1.25 22.59
N SER A 350 3.27 1.33 23.48
CA SER A 350 4.22 0.24 23.79
C SER A 350 3.67 -0.92 24.61
N THR A 351 2.52 -0.69 25.22
CA THR A 351 1.70 -1.67 25.94
C THR A 351 0.26 -1.44 25.48
N PRO A 352 -0.06 -1.78 24.22
CA PRO A 352 -1.42 -1.63 23.74
C PRO A 352 -2.30 -2.58 24.57
N PRO A 353 -3.49 -2.16 25.01
CA PRO A 353 -4.44 -3.13 25.54
C PRO A 353 -4.84 -4.07 24.40
N LYS A 354 -5.02 -5.34 24.72
CA LYS A 354 -5.49 -6.37 23.79
C LYS A 354 -6.72 -5.90 23.01
N ARG A 355 -6.62 -5.85 21.68
CA ARG A 355 -7.64 -5.22 20.81
C ARG A 355 -8.19 -6.20 19.76
N PRO A 356 -9.51 -6.23 19.50
CA PRO A 356 -10.10 -7.03 18.42
C PRO A 356 -9.91 -6.33 17.07
N TRP A 357 -8.66 -6.09 16.67
CA TRP A 357 -8.30 -5.45 15.41
C TRP A 357 -7.72 -6.49 14.44
N GLY A 358 -8.06 -6.37 13.15
CA GLY A 358 -7.57 -7.27 12.11
C GLY A 358 -6.26 -6.82 11.46
N VAL A 359 -5.60 -7.74 10.75
CA VAL A 359 -4.40 -7.52 9.94
C VAL A 359 -4.59 -8.20 8.58
N PHE A 360 -4.57 -7.44 7.49
CA PHE A 360 -4.84 -7.94 6.14
C PHE A 360 -3.73 -7.48 5.18
N VAL A 361 -2.91 -8.42 4.67
CA VAL A 361 -1.74 -8.07 3.86
C VAL A 361 -1.77 -8.72 2.48
N GLY A 362 -1.75 -7.90 1.44
CA GLY A 362 -1.46 -8.34 0.07
C GLY A 362 0.03 -8.62 -0.11
N CYS A 363 0.41 -9.88 -0.20
CA CYS A 363 1.80 -10.33 -0.33
C CYS A 363 1.89 -11.75 -0.91
N ALA A 364 2.97 -12.04 -1.63
CA ALA A 364 3.35 -13.39 -2.04
C ALA A 364 4.46 -13.93 -1.13
N VAL A 365 4.74 -15.24 -1.20
CA VAL A 365 5.97 -15.81 -0.63
C VAL A 365 7.17 -15.21 -1.38
N GLY A 366 8.10 -14.61 -0.64
CA GLY A 366 9.26 -13.93 -1.20
C GLY A 366 10.37 -14.87 -1.67
N GLU A 367 11.31 -14.30 -2.43
CA GLU A 367 12.48 -15.00 -2.98
C GLU A 367 13.58 -15.25 -1.93
N TYR A 368 13.43 -14.70 -0.72
CA TYR A 368 14.47 -14.67 0.32
C TYR A 368 14.86 -16.06 0.84
N LEU A 369 13.95 -17.04 0.82
CA LEU A 369 14.27 -18.43 1.19
C LEU A 369 15.21 -19.11 0.19
N GLU A 370 15.24 -18.65 -1.07
CA GLU A 370 16.19 -19.08 -2.10
C GLU A 370 17.60 -18.59 -1.74
N LEU A 371 17.73 -17.31 -1.36
CA LEU A 371 18.99 -16.71 -0.89
C LEU A 371 19.52 -17.37 0.39
N LEU A 372 18.64 -17.71 1.33
CA LEU A 372 19.02 -18.48 2.53
C LEU A 372 19.43 -19.92 2.18
N ALA A 373 18.92 -20.51 1.10
CA ALA A 373 19.30 -21.86 0.67
C ALA A 373 20.71 -21.89 0.05
N GLU A 374 21.10 -20.85 -0.69
CA GLU A 374 22.46 -20.68 -1.21
C GLU A 374 23.52 -20.61 -0.09
N GLN A 375 23.15 -20.07 1.07
CA GLN A 375 24.00 -20.03 2.28
C GLN A 375 23.84 -21.26 3.20
N GLY A 376 22.92 -22.19 2.89
CA GLY A 376 22.63 -23.39 3.69
C GLY A 376 21.67 -23.19 4.88
N GLU A 377 21.22 -21.97 5.14
CA GLU A 377 20.43 -21.57 6.33
C GLU A 377 18.90 -21.76 6.17
N SER A 378 18.42 -22.10 4.97
CA SER A 378 16.98 -22.27 4.66
C SER A 378 16.26 -23.37 5.45
N THR A 379 17.00 -24.27 6.10
CA THR A 379 16.44 -25.38 6.90
C THR A 379 16.22 -25.04 8.38
N THR A 380 16.56 -23.82 8.81
CA THR A 380 16.37 -23.37 10.20
C THR A 380 14.91 -23.04 10.53
N ALA A 381 14.54 -23.15 11.81
CA ALA A 381 13.22 -22.72 12.29
C ALA A 381 12.98 -21.21 12.08
N HIS A 382 14.04 -20.39 12.16
CA HIS A 382 13.96 -18.96 11.87
C HIS A 382 13.72 -18.71 10.37
N ALA A 383 14.35 -19.46 9.45
CA ALA A 383 14.05 -19.35 8.02
C ALA A 383 12.60 -19.74 7.71
N PHE A 384 12.09 -20.85 8.27
CA PHE A 384 10.70 -21.27 8.07
C PHE A 384 9.67 -20.20 8.50
N LEU A 385 9.83 -19.63 9.70
CA LEU A 385 8.93 -18.58 10.19
C LEU A 385 9.16 -17.24 9.47
N GLY A 386 10.41 -16.90 9.19
CA GLY A 386 10.82 -15.65 8.55
C GLY A 386 10.38 -15.50 7.09
N ASN A 387 10.07 -16.60 6.40
CA ASN A 387 9.70 -16.62 4.98
C ASN A 387 8.26 -17.08 4.71
N SER A 388 7.51 -17.44 5.75
CA SER A 388 6.09 -17.79 5.60
C SER A 388 5.21 -16.55 5.43
N ALA A 389 4.39 -16.52 4.38
CA ALA A 389 3.46 -15.42 4.11
C ALA A 389 2.40 -15.26 5.22
N SER A 390 1.90 -16.36 5.81
CA SER A 390 0.93 -16.27 6.92
C SER A 390 1.56 -15.72 8.20
N VAL A 391 2.86 -15.96 8.42
CA VAL A 391 3.60 -15.39 9.55
C VAL A 391 3.79 -13.88 9.39
N LEU A 392 3.80 -13.33 8.17
CA LEU A 392 3.84 -11.88 7.96
C LEU A 392 2.67 -11.18 8.67
N ALA A 393 1.43 -11.60 8.38
CA ALA A 393 0.23 -11.05 9.03
C ALA A 393 0.19 -11.38 10.53
N ALA A 394 0.49 -12.63 10.91
CA ALA A 394 0.44 -13.07 12.31
C ALA A 394 1.49 -12.40 13.21
N ARG A 395 2.69 -12.07 12.69
CA ARG A 395 3.77 -11.40 13.43
C ARG A 395 3.39 -9.98 13.83
N ILE A 396 2.65 -9.27 12.97
CA ILE A 396 2.11 -7.93 13.25
C ILE A 396 1.06 -8.00 14.37
N ALA A 397 0.09 -8.92 14.23
CA ALA A 397 -0.93 -9.15 15.25
C ALA A 397 -0.32 -9.55 16.61
N TYR A 398 0.70 -10.43 16.60
CA TYR A 398 1.44 -10.83 17.79
C TYR A 398 2.20 -9.67 18.45
N HIS A 399 2.93 -8.85 17.68
CA HIS A 399 3.72 -7.75 18.22
C HIS A 399 2.85 -6.64 18.84
N LEU A 400 1.61 -6.49 18.37
CA LEU A 400 0.68 -5.42 18.74
C LEU A 400 -0.49 -5.89 19.64
N ASP A 401 -0.50 -7.16 20.08
CA ASP A 401 -1.60 -7.82 20.83
C ASP A 401 -3.01 -7.64 20.21
N LEU A 402 -3.09 -7.88 18.89
CA LEU A 402 -4.33 -7.79 18.12
C LEU A 402 -4.95 -9.18 17.92
N THR A 403 -6.27 -9.28 18.09
CA THR A 403 -7.01 -10.56 18.02
C THR A 403 -8.22 -10.56 17.07
N GLY A 404 -8.25 -9.66 16.09
CA GLY A 404 -9.10 -9.82 14.91
C GLY A 404 -8.50 -10.81 13.89
N PRO A 405 -9.09 -10.93 12.68
CA PRO A 405 -8.56 -11.79 11.63
C PRO A 405 -7.15 -11.37 11.19
N ALA A 406 -6.23 -12.33 11.04
CA ALA A 406 -4.86 -12.09 10.55
C ALA A 406 -4.62 -12.89 9.26
N LEU A 407 -4.69 -12.22 8.10
CA LEU A 407 -4.71 -12.84 6.77
C LEU A 407 -3.60 -12.31 5.86
N ALA A 408 -2.90 -13.25 5.21
CA ALA A 408 -2.10 -12.99 4.01
C ALA A 408 -2.95 -13.28 2.77
N VAL A 409 -2.84 -12.43 1.76
CA VAL A 409 -3.71 -12.42 0.57
C VAL A 409 -2.85 -12.43 -0.70
N ASP A 410 -3.05 -13.44 -1.54
CA ASP A 410 -2.53 -13.48 -2.90
C ASP A 410 -3.69 -13.59 -3.90
N THR A 411 -3.87 -12.51 -4.66
CA THR A 411 -4.68 -12.41 -5.88
C THR A 411 -3.88 -11.71 -6.98
N ALA A 412 -2.56 -11.94 -7.01
CA ALA A 412 -1.59 -11.22 -7.83
C ALA A 412 -1.71 -9.68 -7.69
N CYS A 413 -1.79 -8.95 -8.81
CA CYS A 413 -1.71 -7.49 -8.84
C CYS A 413 -2.85 -6.73 -8.11
N SER A 414 -3.95 -7.41 -7.73
CA SER A 414 -5.02 -6.83 -6.93
C SER A 414 -4.88 -7.05 -5.42
N SER A 415 -3.89 -7.83 -4.96
CA SER A 415 -3.81 -8.37 -3.58
C SER A 415 -3.98 -7.35 -2.47
N SER A 416 -3.23 -6.24 -2.49
CA SER A 416 -3.35 -5.19 -1.47
C SER A 416 -4.71 -4.50 -1.48
N LEU A 417 -5.36 -4.41 -2.64
CA LEU A 417 -6.69 -3.82 -2.79
C LEU A 417 -7.79 -4.79 -2.34
N VAL A 418 -7.59 -6.10 -2.55
CA VAL A 418 -8.42 -7.17 -1.97
C VAL A 418 -8.25 -7.22 -0.45
N ALA A 419 -7.03 -7.05 0.08
CA ALA A 419 -6.77 -7.00 1.52
C ALA A 419 -7.49 -5.82 2.20
N VAL A 420 -7.46 -4.62 1.58
CA VAL A 420 -8.26 -3.46 2.03
C VAL A 420 -9.76 -3.73 1.92
N HIS A 421 -10.24 -4.41 0.86
CA HIS A 421 -11.66 -4.80 0.76
C HIS A 421 -12.07 -5.76 1.89
N LEU A 422 -11.31 -6.82 2.14
CA LEU A 422 -11.57 -7.78 3.22
C LEU A 422 -11.62 -7.08 4.58
N ALA A 423 -10.64 -6.20 4.86
CA ALA A 423 -10.63 -5.39 6.08
C ALA A 423 -11.89 -4.51 6.23
N CYS A 424 -12.36 -3.87 5.15
CA CYS A 424 -13.61 -3.11 5.16
C CYS A 424 -14.82 -3.98 5.50
N GLU A 425 -14.90 -5.19 4.93
CA GLU A 425 -16.05 -6.08 5.16
C GLU A 425 -16.01 -6.76 6.53
N SER A 426 -14.83 -7.13 7.06
CA SER A 426 -14.68 -7.63 8.44
C SER A 426 -15.09 -6.59 9.48
N ILE A 427 -14.76 -5.29 9.27
CA ILE A 427 -15.26 -4.21 10.12
C ILE A 427 -16.79 -4.07 10.01
N ARG A 428 -17.34 -4.15 8.79
CA ARG A 428 -18.80 -4.10 8.56
C ARG A 428 -19.57 -5.30 9.13
N ALA A 429 -18.91 -6.46 9.23
CA ALA A 429 -19.47 -7.69 9.81
C ALA A 429 -19.30 -7.77 11.33
N GLY A 430 -18.49 -6.91 11.95
CA GLY A 430 -18.17 -6.97 13.38
C GLY A 430 -17.13 -8.04 13.75
N GLU A 431 -16.37 -8.56 12.78
CA GLU A 431 -15.25 -9.49 13.02
C GLU A 431 -14.04 -8.78 13.65
N CYS A 432 -13.92 -7.47 13.45
CA CYS A 432 -12.97 -6.59 14.10
C CYS A 432 -13.51 -5.15 14.22
N GLU A 433 -13.05 -4.39 15.23
CA GLU A 433 -13.45 -2.98 15.43
C GLU A 433 -12.71 -2.02 14.46
N ALA A 434 -11.50 -2.40 14.09
CA ALA A 434 -10.61 -1.70 13.18
C ALA A 434 -9.63 -2.70 12.54
N ALA A 435 -8.85 -2.28 11.55
CA ALA A 435 -7.90 -3.16 10.86
C ALA A 435 -6.67 -2.42 10.34
N VAL A 436 -5.52 -3.09 10.39
CA VAL A 436 -4.32 -2.74 9.62
C VAL A 436 -4.42 -3.45 8.27
N ALA A 437 -4.41 -2.71 7.16
CA ALA A 437 -4.56 -3.28 5.82
C ALA A 437 -3.56 -2.69 4.83
N GLY A 438 -3.08 -3.47 3.86
CA GLY A 438 -2.15 -2.97 2.86
C GLY A 438 -1.51 -4.05 2.00
N GLY A 439 -0.28 -3.82 1.56
CA GLY A 439 0.55 -4.86 0.94
C GLY A 439 2.01 -4.48 0.77
N VAL A 440 2.82 -5.48 0.46
CA VAL A 440 4.27 -5.36 0.20
C VAL A 440 4.66 -6.23 -0.99
N ALA A 441 5.60 -5.74 -1.78
CA ALA A 441 6.24 -6.48 -2.86
C ALA A 441 7.71 -6.08 -3.00
N LEU A 442 8.58 -7.07 -3.08
CA LEU A 442 10.02 -6.93 -3.33
C LEU A 442 10.47 -7.95 -4.39
N MET A 443 11.58 -7.64 -5.05
CA MET A 443 12.33 -8.51 -5.96
C MET A 443 13.75 -8.56 -5.44
N LEU A 444 14.19 -9.73 -4.98
CA LEU A 444 15.52 -9.92 -4.39
C LEU A 444 16.47 -10.64 -5.34
N THR A 445 15.92 -11.17 -6.44
CA THR A 445 16.59 -11.91 -7.50
C THR A 445 16.04 -11.48 -8.87
N PRO A 446 16.72 -11.78 -9.99
CA PRO A 446 16.19 -11.55 -11.34
C PRO A 446 14.98 -12.43 -11.72
N ARG A 447 14.54 -13.35 -10.84
CA ARG A 447 13.54 -14.38 -11.14
C ARG A 447 12.22 -13.79 -11.65
N MET A 448 11.70 -12.75 -11.00
CA MET A 448 10.49 -12.06 -11.47
C MET A 448 10.64 -11.41 -12.85
N HIS A 449 11.78 -10.78 -13.17
CA HIS A 449 12.07 -10.25 -14.52
C HIS A 449 12.14 -11.34 -15.59
N VAL A 450 12.74 -12.48 -15.28
CA VAL A 450 12.83 -13.63 -16.20
C VAL A 450 11.44 -14.23 -16.45
N LEU A 451 10.66 -14.49 -15.40
CA LEU A 451 9.31 -15.07 -15.53
C LEU A 451 8.36 -14.15 -16.31
N THR A 452 8.33 -12.86 -15.98
CA THR A 452 7.48 -11.87 -16.67
C THR A 452 7.96 -11.54 -18.09
N SER A 453 9.24 -11.75 -18.40
CA SER A 453 9.74 -11.78 -19.78
C SER A 453 9.21 -12.99 -20.55
N LYS A 454 9.12 -14.17 -19.94
CA LYS A 454 8.63 -15.37 -20.64
C LYS A 454 7.11 -15.38 -20.84
N THR A 455 6.36 -14.63 -20.06
CA THR A 455 4.95 -14.29 -20.34
C THR A 455 4.78 -13.09 -21.28
N GLY A 456 5.87 -12.42 -21.68
CA GLY A 456 5.84 -11.28 -22.60
C GLY A 456 5.24 -10.00 -22.03
N MET A 457 5.17 -9.87 -20.70
CA MET A 457 4.48 -8.75 -20.01
C MET A 457 5.31 -7.47 -19.93
N LEU A 458 6.64 -7.57 -19.99
CA LEU A 458 7.53 -6.42 -19.73
C LEU A 458 7.64 -5.46 -20.91
N SER A 459 7.80 -4.17 -20.59
CA SER A 459 8.27 -3.14 -21.50
C SER A 459 9.75 -3.40 -21.87
N PRO A 460 10.10 -3.56 -23.16
CA PRO A 460 11.50 -3.58 -23.59
C PRO A 460 12.15 -2.19 -23.50
N THR A 461 11.39 -1.11 -23.68
CA THR A 461 11.91 0.26 -23.63
C THR A 461 12.17 0.76 -22.20
N GLY A 462 11.53 0.16 -21.19
CA GLY A 462 11.65 0.58 -19.80
C GLY A 462 10.73 1.76 -19.44
N ARG A 463 9.78 2.12 -20.31
CA ARG A 463 8.86 3.23 -20.09
C ARG A 463 7.46 2.70 -19.76
N SER A 464 7.07 2.71 -18.49
CA SER A 464 5.67 2.46 -18.12
C SER A 464 4.83 3.66 -18.58
N ALA A 465 4.15 3.51 -19.71
CA ALA A 465 3.41 4.56 -20.43
C ALA A 465 1.90 4.24 -20.48
N PRO A 466 1.18 4.31 -19.34
CA PRO A 466 -0.24 3.97 -19.30
C PRO A 466 -1.08 4.88 -20.19
N PHE A 467 -1.97 4.28 -20.97
CA PHE A 467 -2.87 4.92 -21.94
C PHE A 467 -2.20 5.67 -23.11
N ASP A 468 -0.86 5.64 -23.22
CA ASP A 468 -0.11 6.26 -24.31
C ASP A 468 -0.03 5.36 -25.56
N ALA A 469 0.20 5.95 -26.72
CA ALA A 469 0.49 5.23 -27.97
C ALA A 469 1.81 4.44 -27.93
N SER A 470 2.71 4.73 -26.99
CA SER A 470 3.95 3.99 -26.71
C SER A 470 3.80 2.88 -25.66
N ALA A 471 2.58 2.54 -25.23
CA ALA A 471 2.30 1.46 -24.29
C ALA A 471 2.81 0.10 -24.83
N ASP A 472 3.95 -0.38 -24.34
CA ASP A 472 4.63 -1.59 -24.84
C ASP A 472 4.81 -2.72 -23.80
N GLY A 473 4.33 -2.52 -22.57
CA GLY A 473 4.38 -3.48 -21.46
C GLY A 473 4.53 -2.81 -20.08
N ILE A 474 4.59 -3.63 -19.02
CA ILE A 474 4.84 -3.14 -17.66
C ILE A 474 6.33 -2.94 -17.39
N VAL A 475 6.67 -2.02 -16.50
CA VAL A 475 7.96 -2.04 -15.78
C VAL A 475 7.69 -2.59 -14.39
N LEU A 476 8.58 -3.41 -13.82
CA LEU A 476 8.41 -3.92 -12.47
C LEU A 476 8.83 -2.88 -11.41
N GLY A 477 8.11 -2.84 -10.30
CA GLY A 477 8.39 -1.97 -9.17
C GLY A 477 8.43 -2.72 -7.84
N GLU A 478 9.01 -2.10 -6.83
CA GLU A 478 8.94 -2.51 -5.42
C GLU A 478 8.16 -1.50 -4.60
N GLY A 479 7.63 -1.91 -3.45
CA GLY A 479 6.97 -0.97 -2.54
C GLY A 479 6.21 -1.63 -1.39
N VAL A 480 6.05 -0.88 -0.31
CA VAL A 480 5.21 -1.23 0.84
C VAL A 480 4.25 -0.08 1.14
N GLY A 481 3.00 -0.41 1.44
CA GLY A 481 1.98 0.55 1.85
C GLY A 481 1.00 -0.05 2.84
N VAL A 482 0.55 0.76 3.80
CA VAL A 482 -0.35 0.38 4.89
C VAL A 482 -1.32 1.52 5.20
N VAL A 483 -2.57 1.16 5.48
CA VAL A 483 -3.62 2.02 6.04
C VAL A 483 -4.19 1.39 7.31
N VAL A 484 -4.59 2.22 8.26
CA VAL A 484 -5.40 1.83 9.41
C VAL A 484 -6.85 2.22 9.12
N LEU A 485 -7.76 1.26 9.25
CA LEU A 485 -9.17 1.35 8.84
C LEU A 485 -10.09 1.17 10.04
N LYS A 486 -11.19 1.91 10.07
CA LYS A 486 -12.19 1.92 11.16
C LYS A 486 -13.56 2.32 10.63
N SER A 487 -14.67 1.99 11.29
CA SER A 487 -15.96 2.56 10.87
C SER A 487 -15.94 4.09 11.05
N LEU A 488 -16.51 4.84 10.10
CA LEU A 488 -16.46 6.31 10.14
C LEU A 488 -17.12 6.87 11.42
N GLU A 489 -18.24 6.27 11.82
CA GLU A 489 -18.95 6.59 13.08
C GLU A 489 -18.03 6.45 14.30
N ARG A 490 -17.27 5.35 14.41
CA ARG A 490 -16.37 5.12 15.55
C ARG A 490 -15.09 5.95 15.47
N ALA A 491 -14.59 6.23 14.27
CA ALA A 491 -13.43 7.12 14.06
C ALA A 491 -13.73 8.54 14.56
N LEU A 492 -14.89 9.10 14.17
CA LEU A 492 -15.36 10.41 14.63
C LEU A 492 -15.65 10.40 16.14
N ALA A 493 -16.26 9.33 16.67
CA ALA A 493 -16.55 9.22 18.10
C ALA A 493 -15.31 9.07 19.00
N ASP A 494 -14.19 8.55 18.47
CA ASP A 494 -12.92 8.42 19.20
C ASP A 494 -11.96 9.60 18.99
N GLY A 495 -12.31 10.58 18.14
CA GLY A 495 -11.45 11.73 17.82
C GLY A 495 -10.24 11.38 16.95
N ASP A 496 -10.39 10.42 16.03
CA ASP A 496 -9.35 10.03 15.08
C ASP A 496 -9.21 11.02 13.93
N CYS A 497 -7.97 11.23 13.44
CA CYS A 497 -7.77 11.91 12.16
C CYS A 497 -8.42 11.08 11.05
N VAL A 498 -9.12 11.70 10.10
CA VAL A 498 -9.60 11.01 8.89
C VAL A 498 -8.87 11.56 7.66
N HIS A 499 -8.21 10.70 6.89
CA HIS A 499 -7.53 11.09 5.64
C HIS A 499 -8.40 10.95 4.39
N GLY A 500 -9.47 10.17 4.50
CA GLY A 500 -10.46 9.94 3.46
C GLY A 500 -11.43 8.83 3.89
N VAL A 501 -12.55 8.73 3.19
CA VAL A 501 -13.60 7.76 3.51
C VAL A 501 -13.81 6.79 2.34
N ILE A 502 -13.62 5.50 2.60
CA ILE A 502 -14.03 4.43 1.70
C ILE A 502 -15.56 4.28 1.83
N ARG A 503 -16.28 4.88 0.89
CA ARG A 503 -17.75 4.75 0.77
C ARG A 503 -18.10 3.29 0.41
N ALA A 504 -17.41 2.73 -0.58
CA ALA A 504 -17.54 1.31 -0.92
C ALA A 504 -16.27 0.69 -1.50
N SER A 505 -16.19 -0.63 -1.35
CA SER A 505 -15.20 -1.51 -1.96
C SER A 505 -15.91 -2.78 -2.48
N GLY A 506 -15.27 -3.48 -3.40
CA GLY A 506 -15.75 -4.76 -3.90
C GLY A 506 -14.73 -5.51 -4.77
N VAL A 507 -14.94 -6.82 -4.89
CA VAL A 507 -14.10 -7.74 -5.68
C VAL A 507 -14.96 -8.63 -6.59
N ASN A 508 -14.48 -8.95 -7.80
CA ASN A 508 -15.06 -10.02 -8.64
C ASN A 508 -13.97 -10.76 -9.45
N GLY A 509 -14.40 -11.69 -10.31
CA GLY A 509 -13.53 -12.38 -11.25
C GLY A 509 -14.00 -12.17 -12.70
N ASP A 510 -13.06 -12.12 -13.64
CA ASP A 510 -13.30 -12.00 -15.08
C ASP A 510 -13.98 -13.24 -15.70
N GLY A 511 -13.89 -14.40 -15.05
CA GLY A 511 -14.50 -15.65 -15.50
C GLY A 511 -13.70 -16.29 -16.63
N ARG A 512 -14.35 -16.60 -17.76
CA ARG A 512 -13.71 -17.21 -18.93
C ARG A 512 -13.60 -16.21 -20.07
N THR A 513 -12.39 -15.73 -20.30
CA THR A 513 -11.99 -14.82 -21.38
C THR A 513 -11.16 -15.57 -22.45
N ASN A 514 -10.46 -14.85 -23.32
CA ASN A 514 -9.68 -15.43 -24.43
C ASN A 514 -8.35 -16.10 -24.00
N GLY A 515 -8.03 -16.10 -22.70
CA GLY A 515 -6.86 -16.73 -22.10
C GLY A 515 -6.82 -16.40 -20.61
N LEU A 516 -6.14 -17.22 -19.79
CA LEU A 516 -6.16 -17.07 -18.32
C LEU A 516 -5.78 -15.65 -17.83
N THR A 517 -4.93 -14.96 -18.57
CA THR A 517 -4.43 -13.60 -18.28
C THR A 517 -5.10 -12.48 -19.09
N ALA A 518 -6.11 -12.79 -19.90
CA ALA A 518 -6.80 -11.80 -20.72
C ALA A 518 -7.93 -11.13 -19.92
N PRO A 519 -7.91 -9.80 -19.72
CA PRO A 519 -8.88 -9.11 -18.85
C PRO A 519 -10.28 -9.00 -19.47
N SER A 520 -11.31 -8.85 -18.64
CA SER A 520 -12.72 -8.69 -19.08
C SER A 520 -13.25 -7.27 -18.84
N ALA A 521 -13.43 -6.50 -19.93
CA ALA A 521 -14.09 -5.19 -19.87
C ALA A 521 -15.49 -5.27 -19.23
N ALA A 522 -16.22 -6.36 -19.48
CA ALA A 522 -17.53 -6.60 -18.88
C ALA A 522 -17.45 -6.96 -17.39
N GLY A 523 -16.43 -7.74 -16.99
CA GLY A 523 -16.15 -8.05 -15.58
C GLY A 523 -15.80 -6.79 -14.78
N GLN A 524 -14.93 -5.96 -15.32
CA GLN A 524 -14.52 -4.67 -14.74
C GLN A 524 -15.69 -3.69 -14.67
N ALA A 525 -16.45 -3.48 -15.76
CA ALA A 525 -17.60 -2.58 -15.76
C ALA A 525 -18.68 -3.01 -14.74
N ALA A 526 -18.97 -4.31 -14.65
CA ALA A 526 -19.92 -4.86 -13.67
C ALA A 526 -19.42 -4.72 -12.22
N LEU A 527 -18.10 -4.73 -11.99
CA LEU A 527 -17.51 -4.41 -10.70
C LEU A 527 -17.70 -2.93 -10.34
N ILE A 528 -17.27 -2.03 -11.24
CA ILE A 528 -17.29 -0.58 -11.04
C ILE A 528 -18.73 -0.10 -10.80
N GLU A 529 -19.69 -0.49 -11.65
CA GLU A 529 -21.11 -0.13 -11.50
C GLU A 529 -21.70 -0.61 -10.16
N ARG A 530 -21.34 -1.82 -9.72
CA ARG A 530 -21.80 -2.40 -8.45
C ARG A 530 -21.20 -1.66 -7.24
N VAL A 531 -19.93 -1.29 -7.28
CA VAL A 531 -19.25 -0.58 -6.17
C VAL A 531 -19.72 0.87 -6.10
N GLN A 532 -19.84 1.58 -7.23
CA GLN A 532 -20.38 2.95 -7.27
C GLN A 532 -21.84 2.99 -6.78
N ARG A 533 -22.69 2.05 -7.20
CA ARG A 533 -24.05 1.90 -6.66
C ARG A 533 -24.07 1.60 -5.17
N ARG A 534 -23.12 0.81 -4.65
CA ARG A 534 -22.98 0.55 -3.20
C ARG A 534 -22.55 1.80 -2.42
N ALA A 535 -21.68 2.63 -3.02
CA ALA A 535 -21.24 3.91 -2.46
C ALA A 535 -22.34 5.00 -2.47
N ARG A 536 -23.42 4.80 -3.25
CA ARG A 536 -24.49 5.80 -3.50
C ARG A 536 -24.00 7.10 -4.17
N VAL A 537 -22.85 7.03 -4.83
CA VAL A 537 -22.20 8.12 -5.58
C VAL A 537 -22.67 8.08 -7.04
N ARG A 538 -22.92 9.23 -7.68
CA ARG A 538 -23.33 9.28 -9.10
C ARG A 538 -22.11 9.21 -10.03
N PRO A 539 -22.26 8.80 -11.30
CA PRO A 539 -21.21 8.87 -12.32
C PRO A 539 -20.44 10.20 -12.33
N GLU A 540 -21.18 11.30 -12.38
CA GLU A 540 -20.68 12.68 -12.46
C GLU A 540 -20.02 13.22 -11.17
N ASP A 541 -20.15 12.53 -10.04
CA ASP A 541 -19.50 12.91 -8.79
C ASP A 541 -18.06 12.36 -8.71
N VAL A 542 -17.75 11.27 -9.42
CA VAL A 542 -16.40 10.69 -9.45
C VAL A 542 -15.53 11.51 -10.39
N THR A 543 -14.70 12.36 -9.80
CA THR A 543 -13.88 13.36 -10.51
C THR A 543 -12.42 12.96 -10.68
N TYR A 544 -12.00 11.83 -10.09
CA TYR A 544 -10.71 11.21 -10.36
C TYR A 544 -10.77 9.68 -10.38
N VAL A 545 -10.04 9.04 -11.30
CA VAL A 545 -9.78 7.60 -11.29
C VAL A 545 -8.27 7.33 -11.26
N GLU A 546 -7.84 6.70 -10.18
CA GLU A 546 -6.55 5.99 -10.11
C GLU A 546 -6.77 4.58 -10.70
N ALA A 547 -6.43 4.46 -11.97
CA ALA A 547 -6.67 3.27 -12.76
C ALA A 547 -5.64 2.16 -12.49
N HIS A 548 -5.96 0.93 -12.89
CA HIS A 548 -4.96 -0.13 -12.90
C HIS A 548 -3.86 0.17 -13.93
N GLY A 549 -4.19 0.77 -15.08
CA GLY A 549 -3.32 1.52 -16.00
C GLY A 549 -1.91 0.97 -16.13
N THR A 550 -1.74 -0.02 -16.99
CA THR A 550 -0.55 -0.88 -17.04
C THR A 550 0.52 -0.44 -18.03
N GLY A 551 0.15 0.34 -19.05
CA GLY A 551 1.00 0.55 -20.22
C GLY A 551 1.01 -0.66 -21.16
N THR A 552 -0.06 -1.46 -21.19
CA THR A 552 -0.18 -2.61 -22.12
C THR A 552 -1.14 -2.30 -23.27
N PRO A 553 -0.82 -2.71 -24.53
CA PRO A 553 -1.69 -2.46 -25.69
C PRO A 553 -3.12 -2.99 -25.56
N LEU A 554 -3.32 -4.05 -24.78
CA LEU A 554 -4.61 -4.74 -24.63
C LEU A 554 -5.35 -4.34 -23.35
N GLY A 555 -4.66 -4.22 -22.22
CA GLY A 555 -5.28 -3.97 -20.92
C GLY A 555 -5.82 -2.55 -20.79
N ASP A 556 -5.06 -1.57 -21.27
CA ASP A 556 -5.38 -0.16 -21.09
C ASP A 556 -6.67 0.26 -21.86
N PRO A 557 -6.89 -0.11 -23.14
CA PRO A 557 -8.17 0.13 -23.81
C PRO A 557 -9.35 -0.64 -23.20
N ILE A 558 -9.10 -1.83 -22.64
CA ILE A 558 -10.13 -2.63 -21.94
C ILE A 558 -10.61 -1.93 -20.66
N GLU A 559 -9.69 -1.39 -19.85
CA GLU A 559 -10.03 -0.64 -18.65
C GLU A 559 -10.76 0.67 -18.97
N ILE A 560 -10.27 1.47 -19.93
CA ILE A 560 -10.94 2.72 -20.28
C ILE A 560 -12.33 2.47 -20.86
N LYS A 561 -12.53 1.41 -21.64
CA LYS A 561 -13.86 0.98 -22.10
C LYS A 561 -14.78 0.60 -20.92
N ALA A 562 -14.26 -0.11 -19.92
CA ALA A 562 -15.02 -0.49 -18.73
C ALA A 562 -15.43 0.72 -17.88
N LEU A 563 -14.52 1.67 -17.66
CA LEU A 563 -14.80 2.91 -16.94
C LEU A 563 -15.76 3.82 -17.71
N HIS A 564 -15.55 4.02 -19.02
CA HIS A 564 -16.45 4.78 -19.89
C HIS A 564 -17.87 4.22 -19.88
N GLN A 565 -18.03 2.88 -19.93
CA GLN A 565 -19.34 2.21 -19.86
C GLN A 565 -20.13 2.53 -18.59
N VAL A 566 -19.47 2.91 -17.48
CA VAL A 566 -20.15 3.25 -16.21
C VAL A 566 -20.24 4.76 -16.01
N LEU A 567 -19.15 5.50 -16.21
CA LEU A 567 -19.09 6.94 -15.97
C LEU A 567 -19.84 7.75 -17.06
N GLY A 568 -19.88 7.27 -18.30
CA GLY A 568 -20.55 7.93 -19.43
C GLY A 568 -22.05 7.67 -19.55
N ARG A 569 -22.71 7.14 -18.50
CA ARG A 569 -24.14 6.75 -18.55
C ARG A 569 -25.11 7.90 -18.27
N ALA A 570 -24.66 8.95 -17.62
CA ALA A 570 -25.38 10.21 -17.52
C ALA A 570 -24.97 11.14 -18.68
N ALA A 571 -25.63 12.29 -18.83
CA ALA A 571 -25.22 13.33 -19.79
C ALA A 571 -23.98 14.10 -19.27
N THR A 572 -22.91 13.37 -18.92
CA THR A 572 -21.69 13.91 -18.32
C THR A 572 -20.88 14.70 -19.35
N THR A 573 -20.30 15.82 -18.94
CA THR A 573 -19.34 16.54 -19.77
C THR A 573 -18.12 15.65 -20.08
N PRO A 574 -17.65 15.58 -21.34
CA PRO A 574 -16.39 14.91 -21.65
C PRO A 574 -15.22 15.49 -20.86
N GLY A 575 -14.30 14.65 -20.42
CA GLY A 575 -13.13 15.05 -19.62
C GLY A 575 -13.42 15.63 -18.23
N HIS A 576 -14.63 15.46 -17.65
CA HIS A 576 -14.89 15.92 -16.27
C HIS A 576 -14.09 15.15 -15.21
N CYS A 577 -13.76 13.89 -15.49
CA CYS A 577 -13.06 12.99 -14.58
C CYS A 577 -11.57 12.91 -14.96
N GLY A 578 -10.68 13.26 -14.03
CA GLY A 578 -9.24 13.07 -14.20
C GLY A 578 -8.86 11.58 -14.15
N LEU A 579 -7.83 11.20 -14.90
CA LEU A 579 -7.31 9.83 -14.99
C LEU A 579 -5.81 9.81 -14.72
N GLY A 580 -5.35 8.84 -13.94
CA GLY A 580 -3.93 8.52 -13.82
C GLY A 580 -3.66 7.07 -13.39
N SER A 581 -2.38 6.70 -13.38
CA SER A 581 -1.86 5.46 -12.79
C SER A 581 -0.47 5.73 -12.21
N VAL A 582 -0.29 5.40 -10.94
CA VAL A 582 0.96 5.51 -10.17
C VAL A 582 2.10 4.66 -10.77
N LYS A 583 1.78 3.69 -11.64
CA LYS A 583 2.76 2.79 -12.26
C LYS A 583 3.70 3.49 -13.22
N ALA A 584 3.28 4.62 -13.78
CA ALA A 584 4.16 5.49 -14.55
C ALA A 584 5.28 6.12 -13.69
N ASN A 585 5.01 6.37 -12.40
CA ASN A 585 5.97 6.94 -11.45
C ASN A 585 6.88 5.89 -10.83
N ILE A 586 6.35 4.75 -10.37
CA ILE A 586 7.10 3.76 -9.55
C ILE A 586 7.06 2.33 -10.10
N GLY A 587 6.73 2.16 -11.38
CA GLY A 587 6.52 0.83 -11.98
C GLY A 587 5.32 0.10 -11.38
N HIS A 588 5.09 -1.12 -11.85
CA HIS A 588 4.08 -2.01 -11.28
C HIS A 588 4.64 -2.71 -10.03
N THR A 589 4.28 -2.21 -8.85
CA THR A 589 4.69 -2.77 -7.54
C THR A 589 3.93 -4.06 -7.15
N THR A 590 3.66 -4.92 -8.14
CA THR A 590 2.90 -6.19 -8.08
C THR A 590 1.84 -6.25 -6.98
N MET A 591 2.12 -6.89 -5.84
CA MET A 591 1.17 -7.13 -4.75
C MET A 591 0.74 -5.84 -4.04
N SER A 592 1.62 -4.85 -3.93
CA SER A 592 1.36 -3.54 -3.28
C SER A 592 0.81 -2.48 -4.24
N ALA A 593 0.60 -2.80 -5.52
CA ALA A 593 0.16 -1.83 -6.54
C ALA A 593 -1.20 -1.18 -6.24
N GLY A 594 -2.09 -1.90 -5.56
CA GLY A 594 -3.39 -1.36 -5.12
C GLY A 594 -3.27 -0.35 -4.00
N ILE A 595 -2.48 -0.66 -2.95
CA ILE A 595 -2.27 0.27 -1.83
C ILE A 595 -1.46 1.49 -2.25
N ALA A 596 -0.52 1.37 -3.20
CA ALA A 596 0.17 2.52 -3.78
C ALA A 596 -0.79 3.52 -4.46
N GLY A 597 -1.77 3.02 -5.22
CA GLY A 597 -2.82 3.83 -5.83
C GLY A 597 -3.75 4.48 -4.79
N LEU A 598 -4.17 3.72 -3.77
CA LEU A 598 -4.99 4.26 -2.68
C LEU A 598 -4.27 5.36 -1.89
N LEU A 599 -2.97 5.18 -1.58
CA LEU A 599 -2.16 6.20 -0.91
C LEU A 599 -2.01 7.45 -1.76
N LYS A 600 -1.81 7.31 -3.08
CA LYS A 600 -1.81 8.45 -4.02
C LYS A 600 -3.15 9.21 -4.00
N VAL A 601 -4.29 8.53 -3.96
CA VAL A 601 -5.62 9.17 -3.86
C VAL A 601 -5.80 9.88 -2.51
N LEU A 602 -5.39 9.26 -1.39
CA LEU A 602 -5.48 9.88 -0.06
C LEU A 602 -4.59 11.13 0.05
N LEU A 603 -3.40 11.12 -0.56
CA LEU A 603 -2.53 12.29 -0.65
C LEU A 603 -3.12 13.38 -1.57
N ALA A 604 -3.71 12.99 -2.71
CA ALA A 604 -4.43 13.91 -3.60
C ALA A 604 -5.64 14.59 -2.92
N LEU A 605 -6.38 13.85 -2.06
CA LEU A 605 -7.45 14.41 -1.21
C LEU A 605 -6.87 15.38 -0.15
N ARG A 606 -5.85 14.95 0.60
CA ARG A 606 -5.14 15.77 1.62
C ARG A 606 -4.64 17.09 1.03
N GLN A 607 -4.15 17.08 -0.20
CA GLN A 607 -3.53 18.21 -0.90
C GLN A 607 -4.50 18.96 -1.84
N ARG A 608 -5.73 18.46 -2.00
CA ARG A 608 -6.77 18.95 -2.94
C ARG A 608 -6.28 19.15 -4.38
N GLN A 609 -5.40 18.27 -4.85
CA GLN A 609 -4.68 18.40 -6.12
C GLN A 609 -4.54 17.04 -6.81
N LEU A 610 -4.61 17.02 -8.15
CA LEU A 610 -4.35 15.84 -8.97
C LEU A 610 -2.92 15.91 -9.52
N PRO A 611 -2.04 14.94 -9.18
CA PRO A 611 -0.68 14.91 -9.71
C PRO A 611 -0.64 14.39 -11.16
N PRO A 612 0.36 14.82 -11.96
CA PRO A 612 0.47 14.45 -13.37
C PRO A 612 0.71 12.94 -13.59
N LEU A 613 0.03 12.40 -14.61
CA LEU A 613 0.34 11.16 -15.27
C LEU A 613 1.61 11.35 -16.12
N VAL A 614 2.74 10.89 -15.59
CA VAL A 614 4.02 10.91 -16.31
C VAL A 614 4.01 9.89 -17.44
N ASN A 615 4.97 10.00 -18.37
CA ASN A 615 5.10 9.11 -19.53
C ASN A 615 3.90 9.10 -20.50
N PHE A 616 3.07 10.15 -20.50
CA PHE A 616 1.97 10.37 -21.45
C PHE A 616 2.27 11.58 -22.36
N ASP A 617 2.64 11.30 -23.61
CA ASP A 617 2.87 12.29 -24.68
C ASP A 617 1.71 12.31 -25.69
N LYS A 618 1.09 11.15 -25.96
CA LYS A 618 0.06 10.97 -26.99
C LYS A 618 -0.86 9.81 -26.65
N ALA A 619 -2.18 10.05 -26.62
CA ALA A 619 -3.18 9.01 -26.43
C ALA A 619 -3.01 7.80 -27.37
N ASN A 620 -3.19 6.59 -26.82
CA ASN A 620 -3.34 5.35 -27.57
C ASN A 620 -4.53 5.47 -28.55
N PRO A 621 -4.36 5.19 -29.85
CA PRO A 621 -5.42 5.36 -30.86
C PRO A 621 -6.64 4.45 -30.67
N GLU A 622 -6.52 3.35 -29.91
CA GLU A 622 -7.64 2.47 -29.54
C GLU A 622 -8.49 3.05 -28.38
N ILE A 623 -8.16 4.25 -27.89
CA ILE A 623 -8.83 4.92 -26.76
C ILE A 623 -9.37 6.29 -27.20
N ASP A 624 -10.68 6.35 -27.44
CA ASP A 624 -11.36 7.63 -27.64
C ASP A 624 -11.51 8.38 -26.31
N PHE A 625 -10.56 9.28 -26.02
CA PHE A 625 -10.68 10.23 -24.92
C PHE A 625 -11.55 11.45 -25.26
N ALA A 626 -11.80 11.76 -26.54
CA ALA A 626 -12.57 12.95 -26.93
C ALA A 626 -14.06 12.78 -26.67
N GLY A 627 -14.60 11.57 -26.86
CA GLY A 627 -15.95 11.18 -26.46
C GLY A 627 -16.09 10.73 -25.00
N SER A 628 -15.01 10.71 -24.21
CA SER A 628 -14.99 10.07 -22.89
C SER A 628 -15.25 11.03 -21.73
N PRO A 629 -15.90 10.60 -20.63
CA PRO A 629 -15.89 11.34 -19.36
C PRO A 629 -14.49 11.49 -18.76
N LEU A 630 -13.54 10.63 -19.14
CA LEU A 630 -12.17 10.59 -18.63
C LEU A 630 -11.21 11.49 -19.44
N ARG A 631 -10.29 12.16 -18.76
CA ARG A 631 -9.10 12.79 -19.36
C ARG A 631 -7.83 12.43 -18.59
N PRO A 632 -6.71 12.09 -19.25
CA PRO A 632 -5.40 12.01 -18.61
C PRO A 632 -5.03 13.35 -17.94
N VAL A 633 -4.60 13.31 -16.68
CA VAL A 633 -4.11 14.50 -15.97
C VAL A 633 -2.65 14.72 -16.37
N THR A 634 -2.34 15.72 -17.20
CA THR A 634 -0.98 15.91 -17.76
C THR A 634 -0.13 16.95 -17.02
N ALA A 635 -0.70 17.67 -16.05
CA ALA A 635 -0.02 18.63 -15.20
C ALA A 635 -0.55 18.55 -13.76
N LEU A 636 0.18 19.08 -12.78
CA LEU A 636 -0.34 19.26 -11.42
C LEU A 636 -1.45 20.32 -11.44
N GLU A 637 -2.66 19.93 -11.05
CA GLU A 637 -3.86 20.78 -11.10
C GLU A 637 -4.69 20.69 -9.81
N PRO A 638 -5.50 21.71 -9.46
CA PRO A 638 -6.46 21.61 -8.36
C PRO A 638 -7.50 20.52 -8.62
N TRP A 639 -7.80 19.70 -7.61
CA TRP A 639 -8.90 18.76 -7.67
C TRP A 639 -10.21 19.50 -7.40
N HIS A 640 -11.06 19.59 -8.42
CA HIS A 640 -12.40 20.17 -8.32
C HIS A 640 -13.46 19.09 -8.01
N PRO A 641 -14.44 19.36 -7.12
CA PRO A 641 -15.49 18.42 -6.78
C PRO A 641 -16.52 18.28 -7.90
N GLY A 642 -17.26 17.16 -7.89
CA GLY A 642 -18.41 16.95 -8.77
C GLY A 642 -19.67 17.69 -8.28
N PRO A 643 -20.84 17.45 -8.90
CA PRO A 643 -22.11 18.08 -8.54
C PRO A 643 -22.64 17.76 -7.13
N SER A 644 -21.97 16.88 -6.37
CA SER A 644 -22.17 16.67 -4.93
C SER A 644 -21.57 17.79 -4.07
N GLY A 645 -20.59 18.54 -4.59
CA GLY A 645 -19.73 19.45 -3.81
C GLY A 645 -18.61 18.74 -3.03
N GLU A 646 -18.46 17.42 -3.19
CA GLU A 646 -17.46 16.56 -2.54
C GLU A 646 -16.37 16.13 -3.54
N LEU A 647 -15.11 16.08 -3.10
CA LEU A 647 -14.04 15.38 -3.82
C LEU A 647 -14.24 13.87 -3.68
N VAL A 648 -14.63 13.21 -4.78
CA VAL A 648 -14.77 11.75 -4.84
C VAL A 648 -13.91 11.18 -5.96
N GLY A 649 -13.07 10.21 -5.61
CA GLY A 649 -12.23 9.46 -6.54
C GLY A 649 -12.49 7.96 -6.46
N ALA A 650 -11.88 7.21 -7.37
CA ALA A 650 -11.94 5.76 -7.39
C ALA A 650 -10.54 5.14 -7.61
N VAL A 651 -10.36 3.90 -7.13
CA VAL A 651 -9.11 3.14 -7.26
C VAL A 651 -9.41 1.76 -7.85
N SER A 652 -8.73 1.39 -8.94
CA SER A 652 -8.80 0.07 -9.57
C SER A 652 -7.51 -0.72 -9.41
N SER A 653 -7.60 -2.04 -9.18
CA SER A 653 -6.50 -2.94 -9.49
C SER A 653 -6.97 -4.33 -9.89
N PHE A 654 -6.39 -4.86 -10.95
CA PHE A 654 -6.82 -6.10 -11.60
C PHE A 654 -5.66 -7.11 -11.60
N GLY A 655 -5.86 -8.27 -10.98
CA GLY A 655 -4.88 -9.35 -10.97
C GLY A 655 -4.83 -10.06 -12.32
N PHE A 656 -3.64 -10.45 -12.79
CA PHE A 656 -3.50 -11.26 -14.02
C PHE A 656 -4.16 -12.66 -13.90
N SER A 657 -4.57 -13.06 -12.69
CA SER A 657 -5.44 -14.20 -12.39
C SER A 657 -6.92 -13.97 -12.79
N GLY A 658 -7.27 -12.77 -13.27
CA GLY A 658 -8.65 -12.33 -13.50
C GLY A 658 -9.37 -11.83 -12.24
N THR A 659 -8.69 -11.68 -11.09
CA THR A 659 -9.31 -11.17 -9.85
C THR A 659 -9.26 -9.65 -9.80
N ASN A 660 -10.42 -8.99 -9.93
CA ASN A 660 -10.52 -7.52 -9.94
C ASN A 660 -10.94 -6.97 -8.58
N ALA A 661 -10.37 -5.84 -8.19
CA ALA A 661 -10.74 -5.07 -7.01
C ALA A 661 -10.95 -3.59 -7.37
N HIS A 662 -11.93 -2.94 -6.73
CA HIS A 662 -12.25 -1.53 -6.96
C HIS A 662 -12.80 -0.86 -5.69
N LEU A 663 -12.47 0.42 -5.48
CA LEU A 663 -12.96 1.26 -4.38
C LEU A 663 -13.45 2.62 -4.88
N VAL A 664 -14.41 3.19 -4.14
CA VAL A 664 -14.80 4.60 -4.22
C VAL A 664 -14.44 5.29 -2.90
N VAL A 665 -13.67 6.38 -2.98
CA VAL A 665 -13.04 7.08 -1.86
C VAL A 665 -13.39 8.57 -1.93
N ALA A 666 -13.84 9.15 -0.82
CA ALA A 666 -14.21 10.56 -0.71
C ALA A 666 -13.29 11.33 0.25
N GLU A 667 -13.29 12.67 0.16
CA GLU A 667 -12.64 13.53 1.17
C GLU A 667 -13.18 13.26 2.59
N PRO A 668 -12.36 13.50 3.64
CA PRO A 668 -12.85 13.43 5.01
C PRO A 668 -13.97 14.45 5.27
N PRO A 669 -14.84 14.20 6.27
CA PRO A 669 -15.84 15.18 6.69
C PRO A 669 -15.19 16.53 7.04
N ARG A 670 -15.89 17.64 6.73
CA ARG A 670 -15.43 18.98 7.11
C ARG A 670 -15.67 19.21 8.60
N GLU A 671 -14.66 18.92 9.40
CA GLU A 671 -14.62 19.24 10.82
C GLU A 671 -14.37 20.73 11.04
N ALA A 672 -15.15 21.35 11.93
CA ALA A 672 -14.84 22.67 12.44
C ALA A 672 -13.55 22.61 13.29
N ALA A 673 -12.75 23.66 13.27
CA ALA A 673 -11.65 23.79 14.23
C ALA A 673 -12.23 23.90 15.65
N GLY A 674 -11.69 23.13 16.60
CA GLY A 674 -12.00 23.29 18.01
C GLY A 674 -11.59 24.68 18.52
N PRO A 675 -12.15 25.13 19.66
CA PRO A 675 -11.68 26.36 20.30
C PRO A 675 -10.18 26.26 20.61
N ALA A 676 -9.43 27.34 20.40
CA ALA A 676 -8.05 27.39 20.85
C ALA A 676 -8.01 27.30 22.38
N PRO A 677 -7.08 26.54 22.98
CA PRO A 677 -6.98 26.45 24.44
C PRO A 677 -6.50 27.78 25.02
N ASP A 678 -7.27 28.37 25.95
CA ASP A 678 -6.92 29.60 26.68
C ASP A 678 -5.71 29.43 27.64
N THR A 679 -5.06 28.27 27.64
CA THR A 679 -3.99 27.91 28.58
C THR A 679 -2.85 27.18 27.89
N ALA A 680 -1.62 27.41 28.37
CA ALA A 680 -0.43 26.75 27.84
C ALA A 680 -0.44 25.24 28.13
N LEU A 681 -0.10 24.42 27.14
CA LEU A 681 -0.11 22.97 27.25
C LEU A 681 1.30 22.40 27.45
N ALA A 682 1.39 21.31 28.20
CA ALA A 682 2.60 20.51 28.35
C ALA A 682 2.69 19.51 27.18
N ILE A 683 3.79 19.53 26.43
CA ILE A 683 3.97 18.74 25.20
C ILE A 683 5.14 17.77 25.36
N PRO A 684 4.90 16.45 25.49
CA PRO A 684 5.96 15.44 25.60
C PRO A 684 6.52 15.05 24.22
N VAL A 685 7.83 14.79 24.15
CA VAL A 685 8.50 14.18 22.99
C VAL A 685 9.52 13.15 23.47
N SER A 686 9.62 12.00 22.82
CA SER A 686 10.63 11.00 23.18
C SER A 686 11.09 10.15 22.01
N ALA A 687 12.28 9.56 22.14
CA ALA A 687 12.81 8.55 21.24
C ALA A 687 13.67 7.52 22.00
N ARG A 688 14.13 6.48 21.30
CA ARG A 688 15.00 5.44 21.88
C ARG A 688 16.40 5.96 22.18
N THR A 689 16.94 6.84 21.33
CA THR A 689 18.26 7.48 21.52
C THR A 689 18.24 9.00 21.29
N ARG A 690 19.34 9.68 21.68
CA ARG A 690 19.52 11.12 21.45
C ARG A 690 19.56 11.53 19.97
N PRO A 691 20.19 10.78 19.03
CA PRO A 691 20.09 11.08 17.60
C PRO A 691 18.66 10.98 17.06
N ALA A 692 17.94 9.91 17.39
CA ALA A 692 16.54 9.73 17.01
C ALA A 692 15.65 10.87 17.55
N LEU A 693 15.87 11.31 18.81
CA LEU A 693 15.13 12.44 19.37
C LEU A 693 15.36 13.73 18.56
N ARG A 694 16.61 14.05 18.17
CA ARG A 694 16.86 15.25 17.34
C ARG A 694 16.16 15.19 15.99
N GLN A 695 16.04 14.01 15.38
CA GLN A 695 15.30 13.85 14.12
C GLN A 695 13.79 14.11 14.32
N VAL A 696 13.19 13.58 15.38
CA VAL A 696 11.78 13.85 15.74
C VAL A 696 11.55 15.34 16.02
N LEU A 697 12.42 15.98 16.82
CA LEU A 697 12.30 17.42 17.13
C LEU A 697 12.44 18.29 15.87
N GLY A 698 13.32 17.91 14.93
CA GLY A 698 13.50 18.60 13.65
C GLY A 698 12.25 18.53 12.78
N ALA A 699 11.82 17.31 12.45
CA ALA A 699 10.64 17.08 11.60
C ALA A 699 9.36 17.62 12.23
N LEU A 700 9.23 17.59 13.56
CA LEU A 700 8.10 18.19 14.27
C LEU A 700 8.12 19.73 14.14
N ALA A 701 9.27 20.38 14.28
CA ALA A 701 9.38 21.82 14.05
C ALA A 701 9.03 22.20 12.60
N ASP A 702 9.55 21.46 11.61
CA ASP A 702 9.23 21.65 10.19
C ASP A 702 7.71 21.54 9.93
N ARG A 703 7.06 20.52 10.51
CA ARG A 703 5.61 20.28 10.41
C ARG A 703 4.79 21.39 11.07
N LEU A 704 5.19 21.86 12.24
CA LEU A 704 4.48 22.91 12.98
C LEU A 704 4.62 24.29 12.32
N GLU A 705 5.77 24.58 11.70
CA GLU A 705 6.01 25.81 10.94
C GLU A 705 5.20 25.84 9.63
N SER A 706 5.07 24.70 8.94
CA SER A 706 4.25 24.54 7.74
C SER A 706 2.74 24.64 8.04
N ASP A 707 2.23 23.72 8.85
CA ASP A 707 0.79 23.45 8.92
C ASP A 707 0.08 24.24 10.02
N ARG A 708 0.84 24.69 11.04
CA ARG A 708 0.36 25.40 12.24
C ARG A 708 -0.95 24.82 12.82
N PRO A 709 -0.99 23.51 13.15
CA PRO A 709 -2.17 22.87 13.75
C PRO A 709 -2.51 23.45 15.12
N ALA A 710 -3.72 23.16 15.63
CA ALA A 710 -4.11 23.49 17.00
C ALA A 710 -3.20 22.78 18.01
N LEU A 711 -2.77 23.48 19.06
CA LEU A 711 -1.83 22.91 20.03
C LEU A 711 -2.44 21.73 20.80
N ALA A 712 -3.75 21.71 21.02
CA ALA A 712 -4.47 20.59 21.63
C ALA A 712 -4.35 19.30 20.79
N ASP A 713 -4.51 19.41 19.46
CA ASP A 713 -4.35 18.29 18.52
C ASP A 713 -2.91 17.71 18.58
N VAL A 714 -1.91 18.60 18.66
CA VAL A 714 -0.50 18.22 18.84
C VAL A 714 -0.27 17.54 20.20
N ALA A 715 -0.83 18.12 21.27
CA ALA A 715 -0.67 17.64 22.63
C ALA A 715 -1.24 16.23 22.80
N VAL A 716 -2.49 15.99 22.39
CA VAL A 716 -3.13 14.67 22.51
C VAL A 716 -2.46 13.63 21.63
N THR A 717 -2.05 13.99 20.42
CA THR A 717 -1.34 13.08 19.50
C THR A 717 -0.01 12.62 20.10
N LEU A 718 0.80 13.55 20.62
CA LEU A 718 2.12 13.21 21.17
C LEU A 718 2.06 12.62 22.59
N GLY A 719 1.08 12.99 23.40
CA GLY A 719 0.96 12.53 24.79
C GLY A 719 0.18 11.22 24.95
N ALA A 720 -0.94 11.07 24.23
CA ALA A 720 -1.82 9.89 24.33
C ALA A 720 -1.74 8.96 23.10
N GLY A 721 -1.29 9.47 21.94
CA GLY A 721 -1.19 8.73 20.69
C GLY A 721 0.22 8.25 20.29
N ARG A 722 1.18 8.24 21.22
CA ARG A 722 2.56 7.78 21.01
C ARG A 722 3.07 6.90 22.14
N THR A 723 4.16 6.19 21.86
CA THR A 723 4.98 5.50 22.85
C THR A 723 5.95 6.47 23.54
N HIS A 724 6.03 6.41 24.88
CA HIS A 724 6.97 7.20 25.66
C HIS A 724 8.25 6.42 25.98
N HIS A 725 9.31 6.68 25.22
CA HIS A 725 10.61 6.04 25.32
C HIS A 725 11.47 6.62 26.47
N ALA A 726 12.72 6.13 26.57
CA ALA A 726 13.66 6.49 27.63
C ALA A 726 14.35 7.86 27.43
N VAL A 727 14.62 8.28 26.18
CA VAL A 727 15.20 9.61 25.92
C VAL A 727 14.07 10.60 25.71
N ARG A 728 13.74 11.33 26.77
CA ARG A 728 12.61 12.27 26.84
C ARG A 728 13.07 13.72 26.78
N THR A 729 12.23 14.56 26.18
CA THR A 729 12.16 16.01 26.44
C THR A 729 10.70 16.43 26.49
N ALA A 730 10.37 17.58 27.06
CA ALA A 730 9.00 18.09 27.05
C ALA A 730 8.98 19.61 27.22
N PHE A 731 7.99 20.25 26.61
CA PHE A 731 7.87 21.71 26.51
C PHE A 731 6.59 22.21 27.20
N VAL A 732 6.54 23.50 27.52
CA VAL A 732 5.30 24.19 27.86
C VAL A 732 5.11 25.28 26.83
N ALA A 733 4.07 25.18 26.01
CA ALA A 733 3.84 26.06 24.86
C ALA A 733 2.44 26.69 24.89
N THR A 734 2.31 27.91 24.36
CA THR A 734 1.01 28.57 24.17
C THR A 734 0.33 28.19 22.85
N ASP A 735 1.13 27.94 21.82
CA ASP A 735 0.69 27.67 20.46
C ASP A 735 1.77 26.90 19.68
N SER A 736 1.45 26.48 18.45
CA SER A 736 2.36 25.71 17.61
C SER A 736 3.60 26.49 17.13
N ALA A 737 3.58 27.83 17.13
CA ALA A 737 4.75 28.64 16.75
C ALA A 737 5.71 28.85 17.94
N ASP A 738 5.20 29.05 19.15
CA ASP A 738 6.00 28.99 20.39
C ASP A 738 6.60 27.59 20.58
N LEU A 739 5.83 26.52 20.33
CA LEU A 739 6.36 25.16 20.34
C LEU A 739 7.47 24.97 19.30
N ALA A 740 7.27 25.36 18.05
CA ALA A 740 8.30 25.27 17.00
C ALA A 740 9.59 26.03 17.40
N LEU A 741 9.46 27.26 17.92
CA LEU A 741 10.59 28.04 18.40
C LEU A 741 11.36 27.32 19.52
N GLN A 742 10.65 26.71 20.47
CA GLN A 742 11.28 25.93 21.56
C GLN A 742 11.95 24.64 21.04
N LEU A 743 11.39 23.96 20.04
CA LEU A 743 12.00 22.80 19.37
C LEU A 743 13.31 23.18 18.66
N ARG A 744 13.31 24.30 17.90
CA ARG A 744 14.53 24.83 17.26
C ARG A 744 15.58 25.26 18.29
N ALA A 745 15.17 25.78 19.44
CA ALA A 745 16.08 26.16 20.53
C ALA A 745 16.77 24.94 21.20
N GLU A 746 16.02 23.88 21.51
CA GLU A 746 16.56 22.60 22.01
C GLU A 746 17.55 21.98 21.00
N LEU A 747 17.24 22.04 19.70
CA LEU A 747 18.14 21.58 18.63
C LEU A 747 19.43 22.40 18.53
N ALA A 748 19.38 23.69 18.86
CA ALA A 748 20.55 24.57 18.96
C ALA A 748 21.33 24.41 20.30
N GLY A 749 20.87 23.55 21.21
CA GLY A 749 21.49 23.33 22.52
C GLY A 749 21.22 24.45 23.53
N LEU A 750 20.21 25.28 23.30
CA LEU A 750 19.77 26.31 24.25
C LEU A 750 18.95 25.69 25.39
N PRO A 751 19.01 26.22 26.63
CA PRO A 751 18.25 25.67 27.74
C PRO A 751 16.74 25.84 27.53
N ARG A 752 15.97 24.79 27.85
CA ARG A 752 14.49 24.82 27.81
C ARG A 752 13.93 26.00 28.61
N ARG A 753 13.02 26.75 28.01
CA ARG A 753 12.16 27.74 28.67
C ARG A 753 11.26 27.04 29.72
N PRO A 754 11.38 27.36 31.02
CA PRO A 754 10.44 26.83 32.01
C PRO A 754 9.07 27.47 31.83
N GLY A 755 8.02 26.67 32.00
CA GLY A 755 6.64 27.15 32.11
C GLY A 755 6.30 27.51 33.56
N THR A 756 5.00 27.59 33.85
CA THR A 756 4.48 27.83 35.20
C THR A 756 3.26 26.94 35.49
N GLY A 757 3.00 26.67 36.77
CA GLY A 757 1.80 25.96 37.20
C GLY A 757 1.80 24.46 36.86
N GLU A 758 0.61 23.92 36.63
CA GLU A 758 0.38 22.49 36.45
C GLU A 758 1.05 21.90 35.18
N PRO A 759 1.06 22.56 34.00
CA PRO A 759 1.79 22.08 32.83
C PRO A 759 3.30 21.87 33.08
N GLU A 760 3.93 22.82 33.77
CA GLU A 760 5.36 22.72 34.12
C GLU A 760 5.62 21.58 35.12
N HIS A 761 4.73 21.35 36.08
CA HIS A 761 4.84 20.23 37.01
C HIS A 761 4.78 18.88 36.29
N ALA A 762 3.89 18.72 35.30
CA ALA A 762 3.81 17.52 34.47
C ALA A 762 5.06 17.30 33.62
N VAL A 763 5.63 18.36 33.04
CA VAL A 763 6.94 18.31 32.35
C VAL A 763 8.04 17.80 33.28
N GLN A 764 8.16 18.35 34.48
CA GLN A 764 9.19 17.92 35.45
C GLN A 764 9.04 16.44 35.84
N ARG A 765 7.82 15.97 36.14
CA ARG A 765 7.55 14.55 36.43
C ARG A 765 7.91 13.64 35.26
N TYR A 766 7.54 14.01 34.04
CA TYR A 766 7.86 13.24 32.83
C TYR A 766 9.37 13.15 32.57
N LEU A 767 10.10 14.26 32.76
CA LEU A 767 11.56 14.32 32.64
C LEU A 767 12.27 13.53 33.74
N ALA A 768 11.70 13.45 34.95
CA ALA A 768 12.17 12.59 36.04
C ALA A 768 11.94 11.08 35.78
N GLY A 769 11.32 10.71 34.65
CA GLY A 769 11.09 9.33 34.24
C GLY A 769 9.73 8.76 34.67
N GLU A 770 8.90 9.52 35.40
CA GLU A 770 7.60 9.06 35.88
C GLU A 770 6.62 8.73 34.75
N ALA A 771 5.56 7.99 35.10
CA ALA A 771 4.35 7.91 34.29
C ALA A 771 3.49 9.16 34.52
N VAL A 772 3.08 9.79 33.41
CA VAL A 772 2.11 10.87 33.38
C VAL A 772 0.93 10.37 32.55
N ASP A 773 -0.27 10.40 33.13
CA ASP A 773 -1.49 10.27 32.34
C ASP A 773 -1.67 11.56 31.55
N TRP A 774 -1.43 11.49 30.24
CA TRP A 774 -1.60 12.63 29.34
C TRP A 774 -3.06 12.82 28.92
N ALA A 775 -3.86 11.76 28.84
CA ALA A 775 -5.24 11.84 28.39
C ALA A 775 -6.14 12.53 29.41
N ALA A 776 -5.87 12.38 30.71
CA ALA A 776 -6.63 13.00 31.80
C ALA A 776 -6.28 14.50 32.05
N ARG A 777 -5.54 15.17 31.16
CA ARG A 777 -5.04 16.53 31.39
C ARG A 777 -5.98 17.62 30.86
N ALA A 778 -5.94 18.79 31.49
CA ALA A 778 -6.65 19.97 30.99
C ALA A 778 -6.15 20.35 29.58
N GLY A 779 -7.07 20.69 28.67
CA GLY A 779 -6.78 21.04 27.28
C GLY A 779 -6.35 19.89 26.38
N TYR A 780 -6.29 18.65 26.89
CA TYR A 780 -6.06 17.45 26.07
C TYR A 780 -7.36 16.85 25.52
N ALA A 781 -8.45 16.93 26.30
CA ALA A 781 -9.75 16.39 25.92
C ALA A 781 -10.43 17.15 24.76
N ASP A 782 -10.01 18.38 24.50
CA ASP A 782 -10.51 19.24 23.44
C ASP A 782 -9.77 19.05 22.10
N GLY A 783 -8.68 18.26 22.10
CA GLY A 783 -7.87 17.96 20.91
C GLY A 783 -8.26 16.64 20.25
N ARG A 784 -8.06 16.57 18.93
CA ARG A 784 -8.19 15.32 18.13
C ARG A 784 -6.81 14.79 17.71
N ARG A 785 -6.75 13.51 17.32
CA ARG A 785 -5.54 12.94 16.71
C ARG A 785 -5.26 13.60 15.36
N ILE A 786 -4.00 13.83 15.05
CA ILE A 786 -3.53 14.37 13.75
C ILE A 786 -2.27 13.66 13.25
N SER A 787 -2.05 13.72 11.94
CA SER A 787 -0.81 13.25 11.30
C SER A 787 0.38 14.08 11.80
N LEU A 788 1.33 13.43 12.50
CA LEU A 788 2.58 14.02 13.00
C LEU A 788 3.75 13.05 12.77
N PRO A 789 4.98 13.56 12.57
CA PRO A 789 6.18 12.74 12.37
C PRO A 789 6.30 11.56 13.33
N GLY A 790 6.57 10.38 12.77
CA GLY A 790 6.70 9.12 13.50
C GLY A 790 8.11 8.87 14.03
N HIS A 791 8.32 7.66 14.55
CA HIS A 791 9.59 7.19 15.09
C HIS A 791 10.62 6.89 13.98
N PRO A 792 11.81 7.52 13.97
CA PRO A 792 12.88 7.16 13.06
C PRO A 792 13.60 5.91 13.57
N PHE A 793 13.33 4.76 12.94
CA PHE A 793 13.91 3.46 13.29
C PHE A 793 15.45 3.45 13.20
N GLU A 794 16.10 2.85 14.20
CA GLU A 794 17.56 2.72 14.27
C GLU A 794 18.01 1.51 13.45
N THR A 795 17.95 1.67 12.12
CA THR A 795 18.12 0.54 11.20
C THR A 795 19.57 0.08 11.01
N GLY A 796 19.84 -1.16 11.39
CA GLY A 796 21.02 -1.92 10.97
C GLY A 796 20.75 -2.69 9.66
N SER A 797 21.82 -3.16 9.01
CA SER A 797 21.72 -4.08 7.87
C SER A 797 21.54 -5.52 8.38
N TYR A 798 20.54 -6.23 7.85
CA TYR A 798 20.24 -7.61 8.22
C TYR A 798 19.95 -8.47 6.98
N GLY A 799 20.75 -9.52 6.79
CA GLY A 799 20.56 -10.54 5.76
C GLY A 799 21.85 -11.20 5.30
N PRO A 800 21.79 -12.12 4.31
CA PRO A 800 22.97 -12.77 3.76
C PRO A 800 23.92 -11.72 3.16
N THR A 801 25.20 -11.81 3.50
CA THR A 801 26.21 -10.85 3.02
C THR A 801 26.33 -10.94 1.50
N HIS A 802 26.10 -9.83 0.79
CA HIS A 802 26.25 -9.76 -0.67
C HIS A 802 27.70 -10.09 -1.08
N GLY A 803 27.93 -11.34 -1.45
CA GLY A 803 29.24 -11.88 -1.84
C GLY A 803 29.09 -13.01 -2.84
N SER A 804 29.52 -12.75 -4.08
CA SER A 804 29.56 -13.72 -5.19
C SER A 804 28.22 -14.39 -5.57
N TYR A 805 27.25 -13.59 -6.02
CA TYR A 805 26.19 -14.06 -6.94
C TYR A 805 26.77 -14.40 -8.32
N GLY A 806 27.54 -15.50 -8.40
CA GLY A 806 28.06 -16.06 -9.65
C GLY A 806 27.25 -17.30 -10.07
N PRO A 807 27.01 -17.54 -11.37
CA PRO A 807 26.24 -18.70 -11.81
C PRO A 807 26.97 -20.01 -11.49
N ALA A 808 26.41 -20.78 -10.57
CA ALA A 808 26.86 -22.12 -10.23
C ALA A 808 26.60 -23.11 -11.38
N HIS A 809 27.46 -23.09 -12.40
CA HIS A 809 27.39 -24.01 -13.54
C HIS A 809 27.69 -25.44 -13.11
N GLY A 810 26.64 -26.17 -12.71
CA GLY A 810 26.67 -27.61 -12.43
C GLY A 810 26.90 -28.47 -13.68
N SER A 811 28.09 -28.41 -14.27
CA SER A 811 28.48 -29.21 -15.43
C SER A 811 28.79 -30.66 -15.03
N HIS A 812 27.76 -31.46 -14.78
CA HIS A 812 27.90 -32.91 -14.59
C HIS A 812 28.24 -33.62 -15.92
N GLY A 813 29.51 -33.56 -16.31
CA GLY A 813 30.09 -34.44 -17.32
C GLY A 813 30.31 -35.87 -16.75
N PRO A 814 30.00 -36.94 -17.49
CA PRO A 814 30.15 -38.31 -17.01
C PRO A 814 31.63 -38.75 -16.98
N THR A 815 32.18 -38.95 -15.79
CA THR A 815 33.55 -39.46 -15.61
C THR A 815 33.62 -40.97 -15.87
N HIS A 816 34.06 -41.38 -17.06
CA HIS A 816 34.40 -42.77 -17.35
C HIS A 816 35.67 -43.20 -16.58
N GLY A 817 35.49 -43.79 -15.39
CA GLY A 817 36.57 -44.40 -14.61
C GLY A 817 36.96 -45.78 -15.15
N SER A 818 38.09 -45.87 -15.86
CA SER A 818 38.60 -47.15 -16.39
C SER A 818 39.49 -47.87 -15.38
N HIS A 819 38.98 -48.93 -14.74
CA HIS A 819 39.80 -49.89 -13.99
C HIS A 819 39.57 -51.33 -14.48
N GLY A 820 40.67 -51.96 -14.90
CA GLY A 820 40.73 -53.38 -15.23
C GLY A 820 40.80 -54.27 -13.98
N PRO A 821 40.58 -55.58 -14.12
CA PRO A 821 40.25 -56.46 -12.98
C PRO A 821 41.46 -57.11 -12.31
N ALA A 822 41.31 -57.39 -11.01
CA ALA A 822 42.07 -58.42 -10.31
C ALA A 822 41.14 -59.17 -9.33
N ARG A 823 41.10 -60.51 -9.47
CA ARG A 823 40.57 -61.49 -8.50
C ARG A 823 41.73 -62.00 -7.62
N PRO A 824 41.54 -62.73 -6.49
CA PRO A 824 40.52 -63.77 -6.24
C PRO A 824 39.07 -63.31 -6.08
#